data_AF-A0AAU3NED8-F1
#
_entry.id   AF-A0AAU3NED8-F1
#
_cell.length_a   1.000
_cell.length_b   1.000
_cell.length_c   1.000
_cell.angle_alpha   90.00
_cell.angle_beta   90.00
_cell.angle_gamma   90.00
#
_symmetry.space_group_name_H-M   'P 1'
#
loop_
_entity.id
_entity.type
_entity.pdbx_description
1 polymer ?
#
loop_
_entity_poly.entity_id
_entity_poly.type
_entity_poly.pdbx_seq_one_letter_code
_entity_poly.pdbx_strand_id
1 'polypeptide(L)'
;MPPDRWQQHNITFVDGEMARRTIAERLGPGLIEAEAGGQLTGWWFMNKQPWPLRYLADKPSPAIESLLSDFIGDGVATLCLPCVYEPETDAFGGPEAMEAAHELFHSDSRHLLTYQPSPMHLGRRETAVLLASAMMRGAGLDWFEQGDVWAKVAALRPVTNPPPPERAAELISPMQKLMTADARSLCRPNGPLHRYDEWVTAFERAGATLADLAGRGALTRGLRAVIAHHVIFHANRAGLLRDDQSALSYIAREVVMGTSDHTESPTEATASIDSVSAVNTDTITTPTADAERLRNALVDQLRTDGHARTPAVETALRTVPRHVFVPDASLEDAYANAPVHIKYDTDGTSISCASQPGVVALMLDQLEAQPGERILELGAGTGYNAGLLAHLVGENGHVTTLDVDDDLVEGARTHLAAAGITNVEAVTRDGALGYAEAAPYDRIIATVGAHGVPHAWLQQLAPGGRLLVPQRLKGTVSRSIAYEQRDGRWVSLGSEMNTFMPLRRGIADDDRRVIPLSTDGAVRLQAPAGLNIDADALAGVLDQPHTEEWTGMTVRAMESPEWMELFVTCSLPSGLIRMLFPQSAKGTLLTEDPYPSSTAVVDKGTVTYLARRLSKEKTPEGDRLWEFGVIGHGPGSDELVARVADAIRTWDRDYRHREATFEIQPLDAPEIEQRPGLFALDTPLNRIVVDWR
;
A
#
# COMPACT_ATOMS: atom_id res chain seq x y z
N MET A 1 -13.95 -24.42 -23.35
CA MET A 1 -14.66 -23.52 -24.28
C MET A 1 -13.63 -22.61 -24.91
N PRO A 2 -13.61 -22.39 -26.24
CA PRO A 2 -12.73 -21.39 -26.80
C PRO A 2 -13.06 -20.01 -26.17
N PRO A 3 -12.06 -19.23 -25.72
CA PRO A 3 -12.25 -17.91 -25.10
C PRO A 3 -12.98 -16.90 -26.01
N ASP A 4 -13.09 -17.20 -27.31
CA ASP A 4 -13.60 -16.32 -28.37
C ASP A 4 -15.11 -16.01 -28.32
N ARG A 5 -15.89 -16.57 -27.37
CA ARG A 5 -17.36 -16.38 -27.31
C ARG A 5 -17.85 -15.49 -26.16
N TRP A 6 -16.98 -15.12 -25.23
CA TRP A 6 -17.37 -14.26 -24.12
C TRP A 6 -17.26 -12.79 -24.51
N GLN A 7 -18.37 -12.07 -24.42
CA GLN A 7 -18.44 -10.63 -24.58
C GLN A 7 -18.30 -9.98 -23.19
N GLN A 8 -17.51 -8.91 -23.05
CA GLN A 8 -17.40 -8.13 -21.82
C GLN A 8 -17.68 -6.65 -22.06
N HIS A 9 -18.47 -6.05 -21.17
CA HIS A 9 -18.68 -4.61 -21.08
C HIS A 9 -18.34 -4.09 -19.70
N ASN A 10 -17.54 -3.03 -19.62
CA ASN A 10 -17.26 -2.31 -18.39
C ASN A 10 -18.16 -1.08 -18.31
N ILE A 11 -19.04 -1.04 -17.31
CA ILE A 11 -20.05 0.02 -17.10
C ILE A 11 -19.61 0.91 -15.95
N THR A 12 -19.40 2.20 -16.22
CA THR A 12 -19.15 3.23 -15.20
C THR A 12 -20.45 3.97 -14.95
N PHE A 13 -21.09 3.70 -13.81
CA PHE A 13 -22.30 4.39 -13.38
C PHE A 13 -21.99 5.77 -12.82
N VAL A 14 -22.93 6.72 -12.95
CA VAL A 14 -22.78 8.08 -12.40
C VAL A 14 -22.74 8.09 -10.88
N ASP A 15 -23.61 7.31 -10.23
CA ASP A 15 -23.66 7.16 -8.79
C ASP A 15 -24.13 5.75 -8.39
N GLY A 16 -23.80 5.35 -7.15
CA GLY A 16 -24.04 3.98 -6.68
C GLY A 16 -25.50 3.63 -6.37
N GLU A 17 -26.35 4.61 -6.05
CA GLU A 17 -27.77 4.38 -5.76
C GLU A 17 -28.54 4.14 -7.06
N MET A 18 -28.30 5.00 -8.04
CA MET A 18 -28.80 4.87 -9.40
C MET A 18 -28.32 3.57 -10.05
N ALA A 19 -27.06 3.18 -9.83
CA ALA A 19 -26.51 1.93 -10.33
C ALA A 19 -27.30 0.72 -9.82
N ARG A 20 -27.52 0.61 -8.51
CA ARG A 20 -28.25 -0.53 -7.91
C ARG A 20 -29.68 -0.62 -8.45
N ARG A 21 -30.38 0.51 -8.53
CA ARG A 21 -31.74 0.57 -9.08
C ARG A 21 -31.76 0.14 -10.54
N THR A 22 -30.86 0.68 -11.35
CA THR A 22 -30.77 0.37 -12.79
C THR A 22 -30.43 -1.09 -13.04
N ILE A 23 -29.52 -1.66 -12.25
CA ILE A 23 -29.17 -3.07 -12.35
C ILE A 23 -30.38 -3.96 -12.05
N ALA A 24 -31.14 -3.65 -11.00
CA ALA A 24 -32.29 -4.44 -10.58
C ALA A 24 -33.51 -4.27 -11.51
N GLU A 25 -33.80 -3.05 -11.97
CA GLU A 25 -35.04 -2.72 -12.67
C GLU A 25 -34.91 -2.81 -14.20
N ARG A 26 -33.70 -2.68 -14.75
CA ARG A 26 -33.48 -2.65 -16.21
C ARG A 26 -32.53 -3.75 -16.67
N LEU A 27 -31.32 -3.80 -16.13
CA LEU A 27 -30.29 -4.73 -16.62
C LEU A 27 -30.64 -6.19 -16.32
N GLY A 28 -31.08 -6.50 -15.11
CA GLY A 28 -31.45 -7.86 -14.72
C GLY A 28 -32.58 -8.45 -15.56
N PRO A 29 -33.73 -7.77 -15.67
CA PRO A 29 -34.80 -8.19 -16.58
C PRO A 29 -34.31 -8.33 -18.03
N GLY A 30 -33.52 -7.38 -18.53
CA GLY A 30 -32.97 -7.42 -19.89
C GLY A 30 -32.06 -8.63 -20.14
N LEU A 31 -31.23 -9.01 -19.17
CA LEU A 31 -30.39 -10.21 -19.26
C LEU A 31 -31.22 -11.49 -19.27
N ILE A 32 -32.26 -11.58 -18.43
CA ILE A 32 -33.17 -12.73 -18.38
C ILE A 32 -33.97 -12.87 -19.68
N GLU A 33 -34.44 -11.76 -20.25
CA GLU A 33 -35.15 -11.75 -21.53
C GLU A 33 -34.24 -12.11 -22.71
N ALA A 34 -33.01 -11.58 -22.73
CA ALA A 34 -32.02 -11.91 -23.76
C ALA A 34 -31.62 -13.40 -23.71
N GLU A 35 -31.53 -13.97 -22.51
CA GLU A 35 -31.31 -15.40 -22.30
C GLU A 35 -32.50 -16.23 -22.79
N ALA A 36 -33.73 -15.89 -22.38
CA ALA A 36 -34.94 -16.59 -22.80
C ALA A 36 -35.18 -16.49 -24.33
N GLY A 37 -34.74 -15.39 -24.94
CA GLY A 37 -34.76 -15.17 -26.39
C GLY A 37 -33.62 -15.83 -27.16
N GLY A 38 -32.72 -16.55 -26.48
CA GLY A 38 -31.60 -17.27 -27.10
C GLY A 38 -30.48 -16.38 -27.66
N GLN A 39 -30.41 -15.11 -27.26
CA GLN A 39 -29.36 -14.19 -27.70
C GLN A 39 -28.04 -14.40 -26.93
N LEU A 40 -28.13 -14.99 -25.75
CA LEU A 40 -27.00 -15.36 -24.91
C LEU A 40 -27.34 -16.65 -24.14
N THR A 41 -26.33 -17.42 -23.77
CA THR A 41 -26.52 -18.73 -23.09
C THR A 41 -25.93 -18.79 -21.69
N GLY A 42 -25.34 -17.69 -21.23
CA GLY A 42 -24.77 -17.54 -19.90
C GLY A 42 -24.27 -16.12 -19.70
N TRP A 43 -24.30 -15.64 -18.46
CA TRP A 43 -23.91 -14.27 -18.14
C TRP A 43 -23.60 -14.12 -16.66
N TRP A 44 -22.69 -13.23 -16.31
CA TRP A 44 -22.33 -12.93 -14.94
C TRP A 44 -21.70 -11.54 -14.81
N PHE A 45 -21.66 -11.01 -13.59
CA PHE A 45 -21.08 -9.70 -13.30
C PHE A 45 -20.15 -9.73 -12.09
N MET A 46 -19.43 -8.63 -11.82
CA MET A 46 -18.75 -8.40 -10.54
C MET A 46 -19.18 -7.06 -9.94
N ASN A 47 -19.33 -6.99 -8.62
CA ASN A 47 -19.67 -5.74 -7.96
C ASN A 47 -18.41 -4.93 -7.64
N LYS A 48 -17.78 -4.35 -8.68
CA LYS A 48 -16.61 -3.46 -8.61
C LYS A 48 -16.77 -2.31 -9.62
N GLN A 49 -15.97 -1.24 -9.51
CA GLN A 49 -15.96 -0.15 -10.50
C GLN A 49 -14.65 -0.18 -11.31
N PRO A 50 -14.72 -0.07 -12.65
CA PRO A 50 -15.94 -0.11 -13.47
C PRO A 50 -16.63 -1.48 -13.38
N TRP A 51 -17.96 -1.52 -13.52
CA TRP A 51 -18.81 -2.70 -13.30
C TRP A 51 -18.77 -3.64 -14.52
N PRO A 52 -18.08 -4.80 -14.44
CA PRO A 52 -17.90 -5.64 -15.59
C PRO A 52 -19.07 -6.61 -15.73
N LEU A 53 -19.78 -6.52 -16.86
CA LEU A 53 -20.76 -7.48 -17.33
C LEU A 53 -20.10 -8.42 -18.33
N ARG A 54 -20.31 -9.73 -18.19
CA ARG A 54 -19.86 -10.74 -19.14
C ARG A 54 -21.03 -11.60 -19.58
N TYR A 55 -21.12 -11.89 -20.87
CA TYR A 55 -22.14 -12.78 -21.40
C TYR A 55 -21.58 -13.63 -22.55
N LEU A 56 -22.08 -14.85 -22.66
CA LEU A 56 -21.68 -15.84 -23.66
C LEU A 56 -22.60 -15.73 -24.88
N ALA A 57 -22.06 -15.24 -25.99
CA ALA A 57 -22.79 -15.08 -27.24
C ALA A 57 -21.84 -15.07 -28.45
N ASP A 58 -22.28 -15.63 -29.59
CA ASP A 58 -21.48 -15.66 -30.83
C ASP A 58 -21.17 -14.27 -31.39
N LYS A 59 -22.05 -13.31 -31.09
CA LYS A 59 -21.91 -11.89 -31.43
C LYS A 59 -22.51 -11.06 -30.29
N PRO A 60 -22.12 -9.78 -30.14
CA PRO A 60 -22.75 -8.89 -29.18
C PRO A 60 -24.28 -8.91 -29.30
N SER A 61 -24.99 -9.06 -28.18
CA SER A 61 -26.44 -9.19 -28.15
C SER A 61 -27.08 -7.83 -28.44
N PRO A 62 -27.90 -7.69 -29.50
CA PRO A 62 -28.54 -6.41 -29.82
C PRO A 62 -29.39 -5.85 -28.67
N ALA A 63 -30.03 -6.73 -27.90
CA ALA A 63 -30.81 -6.32 -26.73
C ALA A 63 -29.92 -5.69 -25.64
N ILE A 64 -28.75 -6.29 -25.38
CA ILE A 64 -27.80 -5.78 -24.38
C ILE A 64 -27.14 -4.49 -24.88
N GLU A 65 -26.70 -4.42 -26.14
CA GLU A 65 -26.10 -3.22 -26.71
C GLU A 65 -27.06 -2.01 -26.69
N SER A 66 -28.35 -2.25 -27.01
CA SER A 66 -29.38 -1.21 -26.91
C SER A 66 -29.52 -0.72 -25.47
N LEU A 67 -29.60 -1.65 -24.52
CA LEU A 67 -29.77 -1.32 -23.10
C LEU A 67 -28.57 -0.54 -22.53
N LEU A 68 -27.34 -0.90 -22.93
CA LEU A 68 -26.13 -0.18 -22.55
C LEU A 68 -26.05 1.22 -23.18
N SER A 69 -26.54 1.37 -24.41
CA SER A 69 -26.65 2.67 -25.09
C SER A 69 -27.69 3.56 -24.41
N ASP A 70 -28.82 3.00 -24.00
CA ASP A 70 -29.86 3.72 -23.26
C ASP A 70 -29.33 4.21 -21.90
N PHE A 71 -28.46 3.44 -21.22
CA PHE A 71 -27.85 3.90 -19.96
C PHE A 71 -27.02 5.18 -20.12
N ILE A 72 -26.33 5.33 -21.25
CA ILE A 72 -25.58 6.55 -21.58
C ILE A 72 -26.55 7.68 -21.95
N GLY A 73 -27.54 7.38 -22.81
CA GLY A 73 -28.53 8.36 -23.26
C GLY A 73 -29.38 8.94 -22.13
N ASP A 74 -29.73 8.12 -21.15
CA ASP A 74 -30.50 8.49 -19.97
C ASP A 74 -29.65 9.16 -18.87
N GLY A 75 -28.33 9.26 -19.06
CA GLY A 75 -27.40 9.84 -18.07
C GLY A 75 -27.24 8.98 -16.81
N VAL A 76 -27.47 7.67 -16.90
CA VAL A 76 -27.34 6.72 -15.78
C VAL A 76 -25.91 6.16 -15.70
N ALA A 77 -25.25 6.02 -16.84
CA ALA A 77 -23.84 5.67 -16.96
C ALA A 77 -23.07 6.80 -17.64
N THR A 78 -21.82 7.02 -17.22
CA THR A 78 -20.91 7.92 -17.91
C THR A 78 -20.18 7.21 -19.06
N LEU A 79 -20.02 5.90 -18.95
CA LEU A 79 -19.23 5.11 -19.89
C LEU A 79 -19.65 3.64 -19.91
N CYS A 80 -19.79 3.07 -21.11
CA CYS A 80 -20.02 1.64 -21.34
C CYS A 80 -19.03 1.20 -22.42
N LEU A 81 -17.93 0.55 -22.05
CA LEU A 81 -16.88 0.14 -23.01
C LEU A 81 -16.86 -1.37 -23.21
N PRO A 82 -16.83 -1.86 -24.47
CA PRO A 82 -16.49 -3.24 -24.74
C PRO A 82 -15.03 -3.50 -24.37
N CYS A 83 -14.74 -4.68 -23.84
CA CYS A 83 -13.40 -5.11 -23.43
C CYS A 83 -13.19 -6.58 -23.81
N VAL A 84 -11.92 -6.98 -23.96
CA VAL A 84 -11.57 -8.40 -24.09
C VAL A 84 -11.75 -9.06 -22.72
N TYR A 85 -12.46 -10.19 -22.69
CA TYR A 85 -12.54 -11.00 -21.48
C TYR A 85 -11.37 -11.98 -21.42
N GLU A 86 -10.56 -11.84 -20.37
CA GLU A 86 -9.49 -12.78 -20.05
C GLU A 86 -9.91 -13.59 -18.81
N PRO A 87 -10.27 -14.89 -18.95
CA PRO A 87 -10.61 -15.72 -17.81
C PRO A 87 -9.39 -16.00 -16.94
N GLU A 88 -9.54 -15.92 -15.62
CA GLU A 88 -8.49 -16.23 -14.63
C GLU A 88 -8.26 -17.75 -14.50
N THR A 89 -8.03 -18.41 -15.63
CA THR A 89 -7.99 -19.86 -15.81
C THR A 89 -7.03 -20.53 -14.83
N ASP A 90 -5.84 -19.96 -14.65
CA ASP A 90 -4.86 -20.49 -13.69
C ASP A 90 -5.34 -20.37 -12.25
N ALA A 91 -6.00 -19.25 -11.89
CA ALA A 91 -6.53 -19.03 -10.56
C ALA A 91 -7.67 -20.02 -10.25
N PHE A 92 -8.49 -20.37 -11.23
CA PHE A 92 -9.56 -21.34 -11.06
C PHE A 92 -9.13 -22.80 -11.20
N GLY A 93 -7.83 -23.08 -11.43
CA GLY A 93 -7.30 -24.43 -11.43
C GLY A 93 -7.34 -25.12 -12.79
N GLY A 94 -7.37 -24.36 -13.88
CA GLY A 94 -7.27 -24.86 -15.25
C GLY A 94 -8.58 -24.69 -16.05
N PRO A 95 -8.56 -25.01 -17.36
CA PRO A 95 -9.67 -24.75 -18.27
C PRO A 95 -10.99 -25.43 -17.87
N GLU A 96 -10.97 -26.72 -17.49
CA GLU A 96 -12.16 -27.46 -17.06
C GLU A 96 -12.75 -26.90 -15.76
N ALA A 97 -11.90 -26.46 -14.84
CA ALA A 97 -12.34 -25.85 -13.59
C ALA A 97 -12.89 -24.42 -13.80
N MET A 98 -12.37 -23.70 -14.79
CA MET A 98 -12.90 -22.40 -15.19
C MET A 98 -14.30 -22.52 -15.83
N GLU A 99 -14.57 -23.60 -16.57
CA GLU A 99 -15.93 -23.88 -17.08
C GLU A 99 -16.92 -24.09 -15.93
N ALA A 100 -16.53 -24.89 -14.92
CA ALA A 100 -17.33 -25.06 -13.71
C ALA A 100 -17.55 -23.74 -12.95
N ALA A 101 -16.53 -22.87 -12.91
CA ALA A 101 -16.65 -21.53 -12.35
C ALA A 101 -17.66 -20.67 -13.14
N HIS A 102 -17.61 -20.67 -14.47
CA HIS A 102 -18.57 -19.94 -15.31
C HIS A 102 -20.02 -20.41 -15.13
N GLU A 103 -20.25 -21.72 -15.05
CA GLU A 103 -21.58 -22.28 -14.76
C GLU A 103 -22.10 -21.79 -13.40
N LEU A 104 -21.26 -21.82 -12.37
CA LEU A 104 -21.61 -21.30 -11.05
C LEU A 104 -21.87 -19.80 -11.11
N PHE A 105 -21.00 -19.02 -11.76
CA PHE A 105 -21.09 -17.56 -11.80
C PHE A 105 -22.38 -17.09 -12.46
N HIS A 106 -22.83 -17.83 -13.47
CA HIS A 106 -24.09 -17.54 -14.14
C HIS A 106 -25.30 -17.78 -13.21
N SER A 107 -25.38 -18.96 -12.60
CA SER A 107 -26.46 -19.24 -11.63
C SER A 107 -26.42 -18.28 -10.44
N ASP A 108 -25.23 -18.01 -9.90
CA ASP A 108 -25.02 -17.11 -8.77
C ASP A 108 -25.47 -15.68 -9.10
N SER A 109 -25.09 -15.15 -10.28
CA SER A 109 -25.49 -13.81 -10.72
C SER A 109 -27.01 -13.70 -10.90
N ARG A 110 -27.66 -14.72 -11.46
CA ARG A 110 -29.11 -14.76 -11.64
C ARG A 110 -29.86 -14.67 -10.30
N HIS A 111 -29.42 -15.42 -9.31
CA HIS A 111 -30.02 -15.38 -7.98
C HIS A 111 -29.69 -14.10 -7.24
N LEU A 112 -28.47 -13.55 -7.34
CA LEU A 112 -28.10 -12.29 -6.70
C LEU A 112 -28.88 -11.07 -7.17
N LEU A 113 -29.38 -11.06 -8.42
CA LEU A 113 -30.26 -9.99 -8.91
C LEU A 113 -31.68 -10.07 -8.37
N THR A 114 -32.16 -11.28 -8.07
CA THR A 114 -33.54 -11.53 -7.60
C THR A 114 -33.64 -11.71 -6.09
N TYR A 115 -32.51 -11.92 -5.41
CA TYR A 115 -32.44 -12.13 -3.97
C TYR A 115 -32.52 -10.81 -3.20
N GLN A 116 -33.57 -10.67 -2.39
CA GLN A 116 -33.76 -9.52 -1.51
C GLN A 116 -33.69 -9.96 -0.04
N PRO A 117 -32.62 -9.56 0.69
CA PRO A 117 -32.55 -9.74 2.12
C PRO A 117 -33.76 -9.08 2.81
N SER A 118 -34.35 -9.76 3.78
CA SER A 118 -35.51 -9.27 4.53
C SER A 118 -35.58 -10.02 5.87
N PRO A 119 -36.41 -9.63 6.84
CA PRO A 119 -36.58 -10.42 8.07
C PRO A 119 -37.00 -11.89 7.85
N MET A 120 -37.58 -12.21 6.68
CA MET A 120 -37.98 -13.57 6.29
C MET A 120 -36.90 -14.32 5.47
N HIS A 121 -35.88 -13.63 4.98
CA HIS A 121 -34.79 -14.21 4.18
C HIS A 121 -33.44 -13.99 4.88
N LEU A 122 -32.44 -14.80 4.60
CA LEU A 122 -31.10 -14.56 5.15
C LEU A 122 -30.51 -13.21 4.65
N GLY A 123 -29.61 -12.64 5.44
CA GLY A 123 -28.78 -11.52 5.00
C GLY A 123 -27.73 -11.97 3.99
N ARG A 124 -27.09 -11.02 3.30
CA ARG A 124 -26.06 -11.33 2.28
C ARG A 124 -24.84 -12.03 2.88
N ARG A 125 -24.48 -11.71 4.13
CA ARG A 125 -23.34 -12.30 4.85
C ARG A 125 -23.63 -13.75 5.22
N GLU A 126 -24.80 -13.98 5.79
CA GLU A 126 -25.27 -15.30 6.21
C GLU A 126 -25.43 -16.24 5.01
N THR A 127 -26.01 -15.74 3.91
CA THR A 127 -26.15 -16.50 2.66
C THR A 127 -24.79 -16.85 2.06
N ALA A 128 -23.82 -15.93 2.08
CA ALA A 128 -22.48 -16.19 1.55
C ALA A 128 -21.75 -17.32 2.30
N VAL A 129 -21.81 -17.31 3.64
CA VAL A 129 -21.25 -18.40 4.45
C VAL A 129 -21.96 -19.72 4.16
N LEU A 130 -23.30 -19.71 4.15
CA LEU A 130 -24.09 -20.91 3.95
C LEU A 130 -23.80 -21.58 2.58
N LEU A 131 -23.76 -20.79 1.50
CA LEU A 131 -23.49 -21.29 0.15
C LEU A 131 -22.04 -21.76 0.00
N ALA A 132 -21.07 -21.05 0.58
CA ALA A 132 -19.68 -21.48 0.63
C ALA A 132 -19.55 -22.84 1.36
N SER A 133 -20.21 -23.01 2.50
CA SER A 133 -20.22 -24.27 3.24
C SER A 133 -20.94 -25.40 2.47
N ALA A 134 -22.00 -25.10 1.73
CA ALA A 134 -22.66 -26.08 0.86
C ALA A 134 -21.73 -26.56 -0.28
N MET A 135 -20.96 -25.65 -0.89
CA MET A 135 -19.95 -25.99 -1.89
C MET A 135 -18.83 -26.86 -1.32
N MET A 136 -18.29 -26.51 -0.15
CA MET A 136 -17.24 -27.31 0.49
C MET A 136 -17.71 -28.73 0.84
N ARG A 137 -18.96 -28.88 1.32
CA ARG A 137 -19.56 -30.21 1.54
C ARG A 137 -19.83 -30.95 0.23
N GLY A 138 -20.26 -30.25 -0.82
CA GLY A 138 -20.38 -30.81 -2.16
C GLY A 138 -19.05 -31.36 -2.70
N ALA A 139 -17.93 -30.72 -2.32
CA ALA A 139 -16.58 -31.18 -2.62
C ALA A 139 -16.07 -32.31 -1.71
N GLY A 140 -16.88 -32.76 -0.73
CA GLY A 140 -16.52 -33.82 0.19
C GLY A 140 -15.52 -33.44 1.29
N LEU A 141 -15.31 -32.13 1.53
CA LEU A 141 -14.35 -31.67 2.53
C LEU A 141 -14.87 -31.93 3.95
N ASP A 142 -14.01 -32.50 4.80
CA ASP A 142 -14.31 -32.65 6.22
C ASP A 142 -14.30 -31.31 6.97
N TRP A 143 -14.60 -31.34 8.27
CA TRP A 143 -14.69 -30.14 9.09
C TRP A 143 -13.39 -29.32 9.12
N PHE A 144 -12.23 -29.94 9.29
CA PHE A 144 -10.94 -29.23 9.35
C PHE A 144 -10.47 -28.80 7.97
N GLU A 145 -10.79 -29.56 6.93
CA GLU A 145 -10.53 -29.18 5.54
C GLU A 145 -11.36 -27.95 5.12
N GLN A 146 -12.59 -27.83 5.60
CA GLN A 146 -13.39 -26.60 5.48
C GLN A 146 -12.71 -25.43 6.19
N GLY A 147 -12.14 -25.66 7.38
CA GLY A 147 -11.33 -24.66 8.08
C GLY A 147 -10.10 -24.22 7.29
N ASP A 148 -9.39 -25.13 6.62
CA ASP A 148 -8.25 -24.77 5.76
C ASP A 148 -8.69 -23.92 4.56
N VAL A 149 -9.87 -24.18 3.98
CA VAL A 149 -10.44 -23.29 2.96
C VAL A 149 -10.68 -21.89 3.53
N TRP A 150 -11.31 -21.77 4.71
CA TRP A 150 -11.51 -20.48 5.36
C TRP A 150 -10.20 -19.78 5.74
N ALA A 151 -9.18 -20.53 6.16
CA ALA A 151 -7.84 -20.00 6.40
C ALA A 151 -7.21 -19.43 5.12
N LYS A 152 -7.40 -20.09 3.97
CA LYS A 152 -6.94 -19.56 2.66
C LYS A 152 -7.73 -18.34 2.22
N VAL A 153 -9.04 -18.29 2.50
CA VAL A 153 -9.84 -17.08 2.27
C VAL A 153 -9.33 -15.94 3.15
N ALA A 154 -9.08 -16.21 4.44
CA ALA A 154 -8.53 -15.23 5.38
C ALA A 154 -7.14 -14.74 4.96
N ALA A 155 -6.27 -15.60 4.43
CA ALA A 155 -4.96 -15.20 3.90
C ALA A 155 -5.08 -14.25 2.68
N LEU A 156 -6.09 -14.46 1.83
CA LEU A 156 -6.38 -13.60 0.67
C LEU A 156 -7.23 -12.37 1.04
N ARG A 157 -7.82 -12.35 2.24
CA ARG A 157 -8.65 -11.28 2.81
C ARG A 157 -8.19 -11.03 4.26
N PRO A 158 -6.91 -10.61 4.45
CA PRO A 158 -6.34 -10.48 5.77
C PRO A 158 -7.16 -9.53 6.63
N VAL A 159 -7.28 -9.88 7.91
CA VAL A 159 -8.05 -9.15 8.92
C VAL A 159 -7.43 -7.80 9.15
N THR A 160 -8.13 -6.78 8.66
CA THR A 160 -7.83 -5.36 8.85
C THR A 160 -8.28 -4.90 10.24
N ASN A 161 -9.39 -5.44 10.76
CA ASN A 161 -9.91 -5.14 12.09
C ASN A 161 -10.71 -6.36 12.63
N PRO A 162 -10.15 -7.20 13.54
CA PRO A 162 -10.88 -8.34 14.07
C PRO A 162 -12.07 -7.83 14.92
N PRO A 163 -13.25 -8.49 14.87
CA PRO A 163 -14.31 -8.16 15.81
C PRO A 163 -13.79 -8.29 17.25
N PRO A 164 -14.15 -7.38 18.17
CA PRO A 164 -13.71 -7.44 19.56
C PRO A 164 -13.89 -8.86 20.12
N PRO A 165 -12.99 -9.39 20.96
CA PRO A 165 -13.02 -10.79 21.39
C PRO A 165 -14.39 -11.25 21.93
N GLU A 166 -15.09 -10.37 22.64
CA GLU A 166 -16.46 -10.60 23.12
C GLU A 166 -17.45 -10.77 21.97
N ARG A 167 -17.38 -9.90 20.96
CA ARG A 167 -18.22 -9.96 19.75
C ARG A 167 -17.86 -11.13 18.86
N ALA A 168 -16.58 -11.49 18.75
CA ALA A 168 -16.13 -12.68 18.04
C ALA A 168 -16.69 -13.93 18.72
N ALA A 169 -16.60 -14.03 20.05
CA ALA A 169 -17.14 -15.13 20.84
C ALA A 169 -18.66 -15.26 20.70
N GLU A 170 -19.41 -14.14 20.68
CA GLU A 170 -20.85 -14.13 20.40
C GLU A 170 -21.19 -14.66 19.00
N LEU A 171 -20.30 -14.46 18.03
CA LEU A 171 -20.49 -14.84 16.64
C LEU A 171 -20.03 -16.27 16.33
N ILE A 172 -19.25 -16.92 17.20
CA ILE A 172 -18.82 -18.32 17.04
C ILE A 172 -20.02 -19.26 16.88
N SER A 173 -20.99 -19.21 17.80
CA SER A 173 -22.14 -20.12 17.75
C SER A 173 -23.07 -19.88 16.54
N PRO A 174 -23.46 -18.63 16.20
CA PRO A 174 -24.18 -18.33 14.96
C PRO A 174 -23.43 -18.76 13.70
N MET A 175 -22.11 -18.51 13.64
CA MET A 175 -21.27 -18.91 12.50
C MET A 175 -21.22 -20.43 12.36
N GLN A 176 -20.99 -21.17 13.44
CA GLN A 176 -21.00 -22.64 13.43
C GLN A 176 -22.35 -23.20 12.97
N LYS A 177 -23.47 -22.59 13.40
CA LYS A 177 -24.81 -22.97 12.92
C LYS A 177 -24.96 -22.76 11.42
N LEU A 178 -24.50 -21.63 10.88
CA LEU A 178 -24.53 -21.38 9.43
C LEU A 178 -23.65 -22.37 8.66
N MET A 179 -22.43 -22.62 9.15
CA MET A 179 -21.49 -23.52 8.51
C MET A 179 -21.97 -24.97 8.50
N THR A 180 -22.75 -25.39 9.50
CA THR A 180 -23.25 -26.77 9.62
C THR A 180 -24.70 -26.95 9.17
N ALA A 181 -25.42 -25.87 8.84
CA ALA A 181 -26.80 -25.94 8.42
C ALA A 181 -26.98 -26.73 7.11
N ASP A 182 -28.03 -27.56 7.07
CA ASP A 182 -28.51 -28.17 5.84
C ASP A 182 -29.20 -27.11 4.97
N ALA A 183 -28.49 -26.59 3.98
CA ALA A 183 -28.97 -25.56 3.07
C ALA A 183 -30.26 -25.99 2.34
N ARG A 184 -30.46 -27.27 2.04
CA ARG A 184 -31.67 -27.77 1.38
C ARG A 184 -32.89 -27.70 2.32
N SER A 185 -32.69 -27.92 3.62
CA SER A 185 -33.77 -27.78 4.60
C SER A 185 -34.28 -26.34 4.70
N LEU A 186 -33.43 -25.35 4.41
CA LEU A 186 -33.77 -23.92 4.43
C LEU A 186 -34.56 -23.47 3.19
N CYS A 187 -34.62 -24.28 2.14
CA CYS A 187 -35.40 -24.01 0.92
C CYS A 187 -36.87 -24.46 1.00
N ARG A 188 -37.27 -25.13 2.09
CA ARG A 188 -38.66 -25.58 2.33
C ARG A 188 -39.65 -24.40 2.28
N PRO A 189 -40.96 -24.63 2.06
CA PRO A 189 -41.97 -23.59 2.15
C PRO A 189 -41.86 -22.81 3.47
N ASN A 190 -41.83 -21.47 3.39
CA ASN A 190 -41.60 -20.53 4.50
C ASN A 190 -40.20 -20.59 5.15
N GLY A 191 -39.25 -21.33 4.57
CA GLY A 191 -37.85 -21.29 4.95
C GLY A 191 -37.13 -20.03 4.43
N PRO A 192 -35.97 -19.68 5.00
CA PRO A 192 -35.30 -18.42 4.70
C PRO A 192 -34.58 -18.38 3.34
N LEU A 193 -34.55 -19.51 2.63
CA LEU A 193 -34.14 -19.63 1.22
C LEU A 193 -35.27 -20.23 0.35
N HIS A 194 -36.53 -20.04 0.74
CA HIS A 194 -37.65 -20.51 -0.07
C HIS A 194 -37.55 -19.97 -1.52
N ARG A 195 -37.64 -20.87 -2.51
CA ARG A 195 -37.47 -20.62 -3.97
C ARG A 195 -36.04 -20.43 -4.48
N TYR A 196 -35.02 -20.70 -3.65
CA TYR A 196 -33.62 -20.60 -4.03
C TYR A 196 -32.89 -21.96 -3.99
N ASP A 197 -33.61 -23.07 -4.19
CA ASP A 197 -33.05 -24.42 -4.21
C ASP A 197 -32.09 -24.68 -5.39
N GLU A 198 -32.34 -24.05 -6.53
CA GLU A 198 -31.42 -24.07 -7.67
C GLU A 198 -30.09 -23.39 -7.34
N TRP A 199 -30.11 -22.33 -6.54
CA TRP A 199 -28.90 -21.62 -6.11
C TRP A 199 -28.03 -22.51 -5.21
N VAL A 200 -28.64 -23.15 -4.21
CA VAL A 200 -27.94 -24.11 -3.33
C VAL A 200 -27.40 -25.28 -4.15
N THR A 201 -28.20 -25.83 -5.06
CA THR A 201 -27.80 -26.94 -5.94
C THR A 201 -26.62 -26.56 -6.83
N ALA A 202 -26.53 -25.31 -7.29
CA ALA A 202 -25.41 -24.85 -8.10
C ALA A 202 -24.09 -24.85 -7.31
N PHE A 203 -24.09 -24.40 -6.05
CA PHE A 203 -22.91 -24.42 -5.18
C PHE A 203 -22.47 -25.85 -4.85
N GLU A 204 -23.41 -26.71 -4.48
CA GLU A 204 -23.13 -28.14 -4.22
C GLU A 204 -22.55 -28.83 -5.45
N ARG A 205 -23.12 -28.58 -6.64
CA ARG A 205 -22.64 -29.13 -7.91
C ARG A 205 -21.24 -28.64 -8.25
N ALA A 206 -20.96 -27.34 -8.08
CA ALA A 206 -19.63 -26.79 -8.33
C ALA A 206 -18.59 -27.45 -7.42
N GLY A 207 -18.90 -27.66 -6.14
CA GLY A 207 -18.05 -28.41 -5.22
C GLY A 207 -17.76 -29.83 -5.70
N ALA A 208 -18.81 -30.57 -6.07
CA ALA A 208 -18.69 -31.94 -6.56
C ALA A 208 -17.86 -32.04 -7.85
N THR A 209 -18.08 -31.12 -8.80
CA THR A 209 -17.29 -31.04 -10.04
C THR A 209 -15.82 -30.77 -9.77
N LEU A 210 -15.49 -29.83 -8.87
CA LEU A 210 -14.10 -29.53 -8.52
C LEU A 210 -13.42 -30.73 -7.83
N ALA A 211 -14.14 -31.47 -6.99
CA ALA A 211 -13.62 -32.67 -6.35
C ALA A 211 -13.35 -33.80 -7.38
N ASP A 212 -14.24 -33.99 -8.35
CA ASP A 212 -14.00 -34.93 -9.47
C ASP A 212 -12.76 -34.54 -10.29
N LEU A 213 -12.63 -33.26 -10.64
CA LEU A 213 -11.45 -32.73 -11.33
C LEU A 213 -10.17 -32.94 -10.51
N ALA A 214 -10.22 -32.71 -9.20
CA ALA A 214 -9.10 -32.98 -8.30
C ALA A 214 -8.73 -34.48 -8.27
N GLY A 215 -9.73 -35.36 -8.17
CA GLY A 215 -9.56 -36.81 -8.15
C GLY A 215 -8.99 -37.38 -9.45
N ARG A 216 -9.29 -36.75 -10.59
CA ARG A 216 -8.72 -37.08 -11.91
C ARG A 216 -7.38 -36.40 -12.19
N GLY A 217 -6.88 -35.54 -11.30
CA GLY A 217 -5.63 -34.78 -11.48
C GLY A 217 -5.72 -33.68 -12.54
N ALA A 218 -6.93 -33.20 -12.85
CA ALA A 218 -7.18 -32.16 -13.85
C ALA A 218 -7.04 -30.73 -13.30
N LEU A 219 -6.92 -30.56 -11.98
CA LEU A 219 -6.70 -29.25 -11.38
C LEU A 219 -5.21 -28.85 -11.40
N THR A 220 -4.92 -27.64 -11.85
CA THR A 220 -3.57 -27.04 -11.78
C THR A 220 -3.23 -26.46 -10.41
N ARG A 221 -4.24 -26.34 -9.53
CA ARG A 221 -4.12 -25.86 -8.14
C ARG A 221 -4.82 -26.82 -7.19
N GLY A 222 -4.39 -26.85 -5.93
CA GLY A 222 -5.06 -27.68 -4.92
C GLY A 222 -6.54 -27.32 -4.75
N LEU A 223 -7.39 -28.34 -4.59
CA LEU A 223 -8.86 -28.21 -4.47
C LEU A 223 -9.29 -27.11 -3.48
N ARG A 224 -8.70 -27.11 -2.27
CA ARG A 224 -9.02 -26.12 -1.23
C ARG A 224 -8.66 -24.68 -1.62
N ALA A 225 -7.58 -24.48 -2.38
CA ALA A 225 -7.18 -23.17 -2.87
C ALA A 225 -8.11 -22.66 -3.99
N VAL A 226 -8.57 -23.58 -4.86
CA VAL A 226 -9.57 -23.26 -5.91
C VAL A 226 -10.92 -22.90 -5.29
N ILE A 227 -11.38 -23.67 -4.29
CA ILE A 227 -12.64 -23.37 -3.58
C ILE A 227 -12.53 -22.04 -2.84
N ALA A 228 -11.41 -21.74 -2.16
CA ALA A 228 -11.20 -20.45 -1.50
C ALA A 228 -11.35 -19.27 -2.49
N HIS A 229 -10.88 -19.44 -3.73
CA HIS A 229 -11.05 -18.43 -4.77
C HIS A 229 -12.52 -18.26 -5.20
N HIS A 230 -13.29 -19.34 -5.29
CA HIS A 230 -14.73 -19.27 -5.55
C HIS A 230 -15.49 -18.55 -4.44
N VAL A 231 -15.14 -18.78 -3.17
CA VAL A 231 -15.74 -18.08 -2.02
C VAL A 231 -15.56 -16.57 -2.14
N ILE A 232 -14.35 -16.12 -2.49
CA ILE A 232 -14.04 -14.70 -2.68
C ILE A 232 -14.83 -14.12 -3.85
N PHE A 233 -14.90 -14.83 -4.98
CA PHE A 233 -15.63 -14.36 -6.15
C PHE A 233 -17.13 -14.24 -5.89
N HIS A 234 -17.70 -15.21 -5.18
CA HIS A 234 -19.09 -15.12 -4.73
C HIS A 234 -19.30 -13.90 -3.83
N ALA A 235 -18.44 -13.70 -2.83
CA ALA A 235 -18.60 -12.58 -1.90
C ALA A 235 -18.46 -11.21 -2.60
N ASN A 236 -17.54 -11.09 -3.56
CA ASN A 236 -17.41 -9.90 -4.41
C ASN A 236 -18.66 -9.67 -5.27
N ARG A 237 -19.26 -10.71 -5.89
CA ARG A 237 -20.51 -10.57 -6.65
C ARG A 237 -21.69 -10.17 -5.78
N ALA A 238 -21.78 -10.77 -4.60
CA ALA A 238 -22.81 -10.46 -3.62
C ALA A 238 -22.66 -9.04 -3.03
N GLY A 239 -21.56 -8.34 -3.31
CA GLY A 239 -21.30 -6.97 -2.86
C GLY A 239 -20.89 -6.88 -1.40
N LEU A 240 -20.33 -7.95 -0.84
CA LEU A 240 -19.78 -7.92 0.51
C LEU A 240 -18.51 -7.07 0.50
N LEU A 241 -18.41 -6.15 1.47
CA LEU A 241 -17.21 -5.34 1.66
C LEU A 241 -16.02 -6.23 2.03
N ARG A 242 -14.81 -5.75 1.76
CA ARG A 242 -13.59 -6.50 2.07
C ARG A 242 -13.48 -6.84 3.55
N ASP A 243 -13.89 -5.93 4.44
CA ASP A 243 -13.90 -6.15 5.88
C ASP A 243 -14.93 -7.21 6.30
N ASP A 244 -16.11 -7.25 5.65
CA ASP A 244 -17.10 -8.31 5.88
C ASP A 244 -16.54 -9.67 5.46
N GLN A 245 -15.90 -9.75 4.29
CA GLN A 245 -15.25 -10.98 3.83
C GLN A 245 -14.17 -11.44 4.80
N SER A 246 -13.38 -10.49 5.29
CA SER A 246 -12.31 -10.74 6.23
C SER A 246 -12.83 -11.25 7.57
N ALA A 247 -13.76 -10.53 8.19
CA ALA A 247 -14.38 -10.90 9.46
C ALA A 247 -15.09 -12.26 9.38
N LEU A 248 -15.85 -12.53 8.31
CA LEU A 248 -16.51 -13.82 8.12
C LEU A 248 -15.50 -14.96 7.99
N SER A 249 -14.45 -14.78 7.19
CA SER A 249 -13.41 -15.81 7.01
C SER A 249 -12.59 -16.06 8.27
N TYR A 250 -12.32 -15.02 9.06
CA TYR A 250 -11.68 -15.13 10.36
C TYR A 250 -12.55 -15.91 11.35
N ILE A 251 -13.80 -15.48 11.59
CA ILE A 251 -14.69 -16.17 12.52
C ILE A 251 -14.93 -17.61 12.08
N ALA A 252 -15.12 -17.87 10.78
CA ALA A 252 -15.31 -19.22 10.26
C ALA A 252 -14.06 -20.09 10.45
N ARG A 253 -12.86 -19.52 10.30
CA ARG A 253 -11.60 -20.19 10.64
C ARG A 253 -11.52 -20.49 12.13
N GLU A 254 -11.79 -19.53 13.01
CA GLU A 254 -11.76 -19.71 14.46
C GLU A 254 -12.79 -20.74 14.95
N VAL A 255 -13.97 -20.81 14.33
CA VAL A 255 -14.98 -21.84 14.62
C VAL A 255 -14.46 -23.25 14.37
N VAL A 256 -13.60 -23.42 13.36
CA VAL A 256 -13.03 -24.73 13.02
C VAL A 256 -11.71 -25.00 13.76
N MET A 257 -10.88 -23.97 13.93
CA MET A 257 -9.48 -24.08 14.39
C MET A 257 -9.26 -23.61 15.84
N GLY A 258 -10.26 -23.06 16.54
CA GLY A 258 -10.13 -22.38 17.83
C GLY A 258 -10.03 -23.27 19.09
N THR A 259 -9.13 -22.85 20.01
CA THR A 259 -8.64 -23.45 21.27
C THR A 259 -8.22 -24.92 21.21
N SER A 260 -7.13 -25.22 20.49
CA SER A 260 -6.36 -26.46 20.70
C SER A 260 -5.07 -26.26 21.52
N ASP A 261 -4.76 -25.05 22.01
CA ASP A 261 -3.55 -24.77 22.82
C ASP A 261 -3.80 -24.03 24.17
N HIS A 262 -5.05 -23.84 24.60
CA HIS A 262 -5.33 -23.37 25.96
C HIS A 262 -5.37 -24.53 26.95
N THR A 263 -4.22 -24.86 27.53
CA THR A 263 -4.16 -25.59 28.81
C THR A 263 -4.32 -24.58 29.96
N GLU A 264 -5.53 -24.04 30.13
CA GLU A 264 -5.96 -23.56 31.44
C GLU A 264 -6.79 -24.67 32.10
N SER A 265 -6.15 -25.43 32.98
CA SER A 265 -6.85 -26.36 33.87
C SER A 265 -7.52 -25.59 35.01
N PRO A 266 -8.77 -25.92 35.38
CA PRO A 266 -9.37 -25.47 36.63
C PRO A 266 -8.62 -26.06 37.82
N THR A 267 -8.49 -25.26 38.86
CA THR A 267 -7.95 -25.62 40.17
C THR A 267 -8.82 -26.70 40.84
N GLU A 268 -8.30 -27.90 41.08
CA GLU A 268 -8.36 -28.64 42.38
C GLU A 268 -7.84 -30.09 42.32
N ALA A 269 -7.08 -30.43 43.37
CA ALA A 269 -6.93 -31.72 44.08
C ALA A 269 -6.27 -32.96 43.41
N THR A 270 -5.04 -33.21 43.90
CA THR A 270 -4.46 -34.50 44.38
C THR A 270 -4.24 -35.68 43.42
N ALA A 271 -2.95 -36.02 43.22
CA ALA A 271 -2.29 -37.25 43.71
C ALA A 271 -1.21 -37.80 42.74
N SER A 272 -0.12 -38.27 43.34
CA SER A 272 1.13 -38.82 42.81
C SER A 272 1.02 -40.00 41.82
N ILE A 273 2.04 -40.18 40.96
CA ILE A 273 3.03 -41.29 40.97
C ILE A 273 4.04 -41.18 39.80
N ASP A 274 5.33 -41.13 40.17
CA ASP A 274 6.59 -41.68 39.64
C ASP A 274 7.08 -41.56 38.16
N SER A 275 8.21 -40.83 38.02
CA SER A 275 9.52 -41.08 37.35
C SER A 275 9.59 -42.00 36.11
N VAL A 276 10.39 -41.78 35.04
CA VAL A 276 11.83 -41.43 34.87
C VAL A 276 11.98 -41.00 33.38
N SER A 277 12.69 -39.94 32.98
CA SER A 277 14.09 -39.97 32.53
C SER A 277 14.39 -38.65 31.83
N ALA A 278 15.54 -38.06 32.13
CA ALA A 278 16.05 -36.83 31.52
C ALA A 278 16.11 -36.89 29.98
N VAL A 279 15.62 -35.83 29.34
CA VAL A 279 16.05 -35.38 28.01
C VAL A 279 16.18 -33.86 28.07
N ASN A 280 17.34 -33.39 27.65
CA ASN A 280 17.91 -32.04 27.78
C ASN A 280 16.95 -30.85 27.68
N THR A 281 17.03 -29.97 28.67
CA THR A 281 16.49 -28.61 28.68
C THR A 281 17.47 -27.67 27.99
N ASP A 282 17.34 -27.45 26.68
CA ASP A 282 18.15 -26.44 25.95
C ASP A 282 17.38 -25.66 24.86
N THR A 283 16.04 -25.74 24.81
CA THR A 283 15.29 -25.18 23.66
C THR A 283 14.14 -24.23 24.03
N ILE A 284 14.13 -23.64 25.23
CA ILE A 284 13.07 -22.65 25.63
C ILE A 284 13.63 -21.22 25.83
N THR A 285 14.94 -21.01 25.73
CA THR A 285 15.59 -19.68 25.91
C THR A 285 16.02 -18.99 24.61
N THR A 286 15.94 -19.69 23.48
CA THR A 286 16.59 -19.31 22.21
C THR A 286 15.97 -18.11 21.48
N PRO A 287 14.64 -17.93 21.38
CA PRO A 287 14.05 -16.87 20.55
C PRO A 287 14.36 -15.44 21.05
N THR A 288 14.32 -15.22 22.35
CA THR A 288 14.55 -13.89 22.96
C THR A 288 16.03 -13.50 22.92
N ALA A 289 16.94 -14.45 23.14
CA ALA A 289 18.38 -14.23 23.09
C ALA A 289 18.86 -13.90 21.67
N ASP A 290 18.31 -14.56 20.65
CA ASP A 290 18.62 -14.25 19.25
C ASP A 290 18.09 -12.88 18.81
N ALA A 291 16.86 -12.53 19.22
CA ALA A 291 16.30 -11.21 18.93
C ALA A 291 17.13 -10.07 19.58
N GLU A 292 17.59 -10.26 20.82
CA GLU A 292 18.45 -9.29 21.49
C GLU A 292 19.82 -9.14 20.81
N ARG A 293 20.43 -10.27 20.41
CA ARG A 293 21.70 -10.29 19.68
C ARG A 293 21.60 -9.54 18.35
N LEU A 294 20.56 -9.83 17.55
CA LEU A 294 20.33 -9.19 16.25
C LEU A 294 20.04 -7.69 16.40
N ARG A 295 19.22 -7.31 17.40
CA ARG A 295 18.96 -5.91 17.73
C ARG A 295 20.24 -5.14 18.04
N ASN A 296 21.09 -5.69 18.91
CA ASN A 296 22.33 -5.05 19.30
C ASN A 296 23.31 -4.93 18.12
N ALA A 297 23.42 -5.96 17.30
CA ALA A 297 24.26 -5.94 16.10
C ALA A 297 23.79 -4.88 15.09
N LEU A 298 22.47 -4.74 14.88
CA LEU A 298 21.91 -3.67 14.05
C LEU A 298 22.30 -2.29 14.61
N VAL A 299 22.12 -2.06 15.91
CA VAL A 299 22.45 -0.77 16.52
C VAL A 299 23.95 -0.45 16.42
N ASP A 300 24.83 -1.43 16.61
CA ASP A 300 26.27 -1.27 16.41
C ASP A 300 26.61 -0.85 14.98
N GLN A 301 25.93 -1.45 13.99
CA GLN A 301 26.06 -1.08 12.59
C GLN A 301 25.58 0.36 12.35
N LEU A 302 24.38 0.72 12.82
CA LEU A 302 23.84 2.08 12.68
C LEU A 302 24.78 3.13 13.29
N ARG A 303 25.42 2.80 14.41
CA ARG A 303 26.40 3.67 15.07
C ARG A 303 27.65 3.88 14.25
N THR A 304 28.17 2.81 13.65
CA THR A 304 29.31 2.86 12.73
C THR A 304 29.01 3.70 11.49
N ASP A 305 27.77 3.60 10.99
CA ASP A 305 27.28 4.36 9.83
C ASP A 305 26.98 5.84 10.15
N GLY A 306 27.15 6.28 11.40
CA GLY A 306 26.98 7.68 11.82
C GLY A 306 25.55 8.05 12.25
N HIS A 307 24.66 7.07 12.39
CA HIS A 307 23.30 7.25 12.93
C HIS A 307 23.25 6.90 14.43
N ALA A 308 22.08 7.13 15.07
CA ALA A 308 21.86 6.92 16.51
C ALA A 308 22.89 7.66 17.38
N ARG A 309 23.23 8.89 16.98
CA ARG A 309 24.33 9.72 17.49
C ARG A 309 24.26 9.97 18.98
N THR A 310 23.06 10.10 19.51
CA THR A 310 22.85 10.38 20.92
C THR A 310 22.72 9.08 21.75
N PRO A 311 23.23 9.05 22.99
CA PRO A 311 23.05 7.90 23.88
C PRO A 311 21.58 7.54 24.13
N ALA A 312 20.69 8.54 24.10
CA ALA A 312 19.26 8.34 24.28
C ALA A 312 18.64 7.57 23.11
N VAL A 313 18.94 7.95 21.86
CA VAL A 313 18.44 7.26 20.66
C VAL A 313 19.02 5.85 20.57
N GLU A 314 20.32 5.68 20.85
CA GLU A 314 20.94 4.36 20.90
C GLU A 314 20.23 3.45 21.92
N THR A 315 19.99 3.95 23.12
CA THR A 315 19.31 3.19 24.18
C THR A 315 17.90 2.80 23.77
N ALA A 316 17.13 3.73 23.20
CA ALA A 316 15.78 3.45 22.71
C ALA A 316 15.77 2.31 21.67
N LEU A 317 16.68 2.35 20.70
CA LEU A 317 16.79 1.30 19.67
C LEU A 317 17.21 -0.06 20.25
N ARG A 318 18.05 -0.08 21.29
CA ARG A 318 18.44 -1.30 22.00
C ARG A 318 17.36 -1.82 22.96
N THR A 319 16.41 -1.00 23.36
CA THR A 319 15.35 -1.41 24.31
C THR A 319 14.08 -1.83 23.60
N VAL A 320 13.59 -1.06 22.63
CA VAL A 320 12.30 -1.31 21.99
C VAL A 320 12.40 -2.50 21.03
N PRO A 321 11.62 -3.58 21.23
CA PRO A 321 11.76 -4.82 20.47
C PRO A 321 11.11 -4.70 19.08
N ARG A 322 11.87 -4.25 18.07
CA ARG A 322 11.36 -4.01 16.71
C ARG A 322 10.55 -5.17 16.12
N HIS A 323 10.98 -6.41 16.34
CA HIS A 323 10.28 -7.62 15.89
C HIS A 323 8.84 -7.77 16.39
N VAL A 324 8.49 -7.17 17.55
CA VAL A 324 7.11 -7.14 18.06
C VAL A 324 6.19 -6.27 17.19
N PHE A 325 6.76 -5.29 16.49
CA PHE A 325 6.03 -4.36 15.62
C PHE A 325 5.95 -4.84 14.16
N VAL A 326 6.61 -5.94 13.82
CA VAL A 326 6.56 -6.58 12.48
C VAL A 326 6.43 -8.10 12.64
N PRO A 327 5.33 -8.60 13.23
CA PRO A 327 5.22 -10.01 13.62
C PRO A 327 5.26 -11.01 12.46
N ASP A 328 4.96 -10.56 11.23
CA ASP A 328 5.01 -11.39 10.03
C ASP A 328 6.40 -11.48 9.38
N ALA A 329 7.37 -10.66 9.85
CA ALA A 329 8.75 -10.68 9.35
C ALA A 329 9.60 -11.70 10.11
N SER A 330 10.59 -12.28 9.43
CA SER A 330 11.64 -13.04 10.13
C SER A 330 12.42 -12.13 11.09
N LEU A 331 13.08 -12.69 12.11
CA LEU A 331 13.90 -11.89 13.02
C LEU A 331 15.05 -11.21 12.27
N GLU A 332 15.61 -11.89 11.27
CA GLU A 332 16.65 -11.36 10.39
C GLU A 332 16.14 -10.16 9.58
N ASP A 333 14.95 -10.25 8.99
CA ASP A 333 14.36 -9.13 8.24
C ASP A 333 13.96 -7.97 9.17
N ALA A 334 13.44 -8.27 10.36
CA ALA A 334 13.07 -7.25 11.35
C ALA A 334 14.27 -6.41 11.80
N TYR A 335 15.47 -7.02 11.87
CA TYR A 335 16.71 -6.37 12.27
C TYR A 335 17.70 -6.13 11.12
N ALA A 336 17.27 -6.29 9.87
CA ALA A 336 18.00 -5.79 8.72
C ALA A 336 17.87 -4.26 8.66
N ASN A 337 18.92 -3.55 8.19
CA ASN A 337 18.82 -2.12 7.92
C ASN A 337 18.07 -1.86 6.59
N ALA A 338 16.83 -2.34 6.51
CA ALA A 338 15.93 -2.25 5.36
C ALA A 338 14.49 -1.99 5.82
N PRO A 339 13.62 -1.39 4.99
CA PRO A 339 12.21 -1.26 5.32
C PRO A 339 11.51 -2.62 5.25
N VAL A 340 10.50 -2.82 6.12
CA VAL A 340 9.60 -3.98 6.07
C VAL A 340 8.23 -3.50 5.61
N HIS A 341 7.81 -3.91 4.42
CA HIS A 341 6.52 -3.50 3.84
C HIS A 341 5.37 -4.26 4.51
N ILE A 342 4.37 -3.53 5.01
CA ILE A 342 3.27 -4.10 5.82
C ILE A 342 1.91 -3.95 5.15
N LYS A 343 1.78 -3.04 4.18
CA LYS A 343 0.52 -2.78 3.49
C LYS A 343 0.75 -2.45 2.03
N TYR A 344 -0.14 -2.96 1.19
CA TYR A 344 -0.14 -2.77 -0.26
C TYR A 344 -1.53 -2.32 -0.73
N ASP A 345 -1.58 -1.54 -1.80
CA ASP A 345 -2.82 -1.19 -2.49
C ASP A 345 -3.26 -2.30 -3.47
N THR A 346 -4.31 -2.03 -4.26
CA THR A 346 -4.88 -2.98 -5.22
C THR A 346 -3.92 -3.36 -6.35
N ASP A 347 -2.94 -2.52 -6.63
CA ASP A 347 -1.98 -2.69 -7.74
C ASP A 347 -0.67 -3.32 -7.24
N GLY A 348 -0.60 -3.68 -5.94
CA GLY A 348 0.57 -4.25 -5.30
C GLY A 348 1.64 -3.23 -4.94
N THR A 349 1.33 -1.93 -5.00
CA THR A 349 2.24 -0.87 -4.55
C THR A 349 2.21 -0.82 -3.03
N SER A 350 3.38 -0.84 -2.40
CA SER A 350 3.42 -0.66 -0.95
C SER A 350 2.93 0.73 -0.58
N ILE A 351 2.01 0.80 0.38
CA ILE A 351 1.41 2.04 0.90
C ILE A 351 1.65 2.25 2.39
N SER A 352 2.29 1.29 3.06
CA SER A 352 2.84 1.43 4.41
C SER A 352 3.99 0.44 4.63
N CYS A 353 4.98 0.87 5.42
CA CYS A 353 6.11 0.04 5.84
C CYS A 353 6.63 0.46 7.21
N ALA A 354 7.21 -0.49 7.95
CA ALA A 354 8.17 -0.14 9.00
C ALA A 354 9.41 0.43 8.33
N SER A 355 9.68 1.72 8.56
CA SER A 355 10.77 2.46 7.94
C SER A 355 12.14 1.83 8.24
N GLN A 356 13.10 2.07 7.34
CA GLN A 356 14.49 1.61 7.49
C GLN A 356 15.09 2.12 8.82
N PRO A 357 15.68 1.24 9.66
CA PRO A 357 16.22 1.61 10.98
C PRO A 357 17.19 2.79 10.98
N GLY A 358 18.09 2.87 10.00
CA GLY A 358 19.03 4.01 9.88
C GLY A 358 18.33 5.36 9.67
N VAL A 359 17.28 5.39 8.85
CA VAL A 359 16.47 6.61 8.64
C VAL A 359 15.70 6.98 9.90
N VAL A 360 15.14 5.98 10.60
CA VAL A 360 14.46 6.21 11.89
C VAL A 360 15.43 6.81 12.91
N ALA A 361 16.61 6.20 13.09
CA ALA A 361 17.62 6.69 14.02
C ALA A 361 18.07 8.12 13.69
N LEU A 362 18.30 8.40 12.41
CA LEU A 362 18.65 9.74 11.91
C LEU A 362 17.59 10.79 12.27
N MET A 363 16.31 10.47 12.03
CA MET A 363 15.21 11.40 12.33
C MET A 363 14.99 11.59 13.82
N LEU A 364 15.16 10.55 14.64
CA LEU A 364 15.10 10.69 16.10
C LEU A 364 16.22 11.58 16.63
N ASP A 365 17.44 11.48 16.07
CA ASP A 365 18.53 12.40 16.39
C ASP A 365 18.22 13.85 15.96
N GLN A 366 17.55 14.07 14.82
CA GLN A 366 17.13 15.41 14.38
C GLN A 366 16.01 16.02 15.24
N LEU A 367 15.10 15.17 15.74
CA LEU A 367 13.95 15.61 16.55
C LEU A 367 14.38 16.14 17.93
N GLU A 368 15.45 15.56 18.49
CA GLU A 368 15.97 15.88 19.84
C GLU A 368 14.86 15.89 20.91
N ALA A 369 14.06 14.83 20.93
CA ALA A 369 13.03 14.61 21.94
C ALA A 369 13.65 14.54 23.35
N GLN A 370 13.00 15.18 24.33
CA GLN A 370 13.44 15.23 25.72
C GLN A 370 12.47 14.51 26.65
N PRO A 371 12.95 14.02 27.82
CA PRO A 371 12.07 13.47 28.84
C PRO A 371 10.98 14.45 29.29
N GLY A 372 9.74 13.96 29.39
CA GLY A 372 8.57 14.74 29.79
C GLY A 372 7.84 15.47 28.65
N GLU A 373 8.37 15.42 27.42
CA GLU A 373 7.75 16.11 26.27
C GLU A 373 6.50 15.40 25.75
N ARG A 374 5.62 16.19 25.15
CA ARG A 374 4.46 15.75 24.37
C ARG A 374 4.78 15.76 22.89
N ILE A 375 4.67 14.60 22.24
CA ILE A 375 5.02 14.44 20.83
C ILE A 375 3.79 14.07 20.02
N LEU A 376 3.61 14.73 18.87
CA LEU A 376 2.70 14.27 17.83
C LEU A 376 3.50 13.57 16.73
N GLU A 377 3.18 12.31 16.47
CA GLU A 377 3.66 11.57 15.30
C GLU A 377 2.56 11.48 14.23
N LEU A 378 2.94 11.67 12.97
CA LEU A 378 2.06 11.60 11.81
C LEU A 378 2.50 10.47 10.88
N GLY A 379 1.77 9.36 10.87
CA GLY A 379 2.11 8.13 10.16
C GLY A 379 2.44 6.98 11.11
N ALA A 380 1.47 6.55 11.92
CA ALA A 380 1.68 5.53 12.94
C ALA A 380 2.26 4.24 12.37
N GLY A 381 1.83 3.81 11.17
CA GLY A 381 2.36 2.63 10.51
C GLY A 381 2.27 1.38 11.39
N THR A 382 3.41 0.82 11.81
CA THR A 382 3.44 -0.31 12.74
C THR A 382 3.34 0.07 14.22
N GLY A 383 3.50 1.34 14.57
CA GLY A 383 3.67 1.82 15.95
C GLY A 383 5.11 1.78 16.48
N TYR A 384 6.08 1.30 15.69
CA TYR A 384 7.47 1.15 16.16
C TYR A 384 8.13 2.49 16.51
N ASN A 385 8.00 3.50 15.64
CA ASN A 385 8.60 4.81 15.89
C ASN A 385 7.89 5.53 17.07
N ALA A 386 6.56 5.41 17.19
CA ALA A 386 5.82 5.81 18.40
C ALA A 386 6.41 5.18 19.67
N GLY A 387 6.72 3.88 19.65
CA GLY A 387 7.34 3.16 20.76
C GLY A 387 8.74 3.68 21.13
N LEU A 388 9.56 4.01 20.12
CA LEU A 388 10.86 4.65 20.33
C LEU A 388 10.71 6.05 20.95
N LEU A 389 9.78 6.86 20.45
CA LEU A 389 9.47 8.18 21.00
C LEU A 389 8.99 8.08 22.45
N ALA A 390 8.12 7.12 22.76
CA ALA A 390 7.64 6.85 24.11
C ALA A 390 8.77 6.54 25.09
N HIS A 391 9.77 5.78 24.64
CA HIS A 391 10.96 5.50 25.42
C HIS A 391 11.80 6.77 25.66
N LEU A 392 11.97 7.61 24.62
CA LEU A 392 12.75 8.84 24.71
C LEU A 392 12.14 9.87 25.68
N VAL A 393 10.82 10.04 25.65
CA VAL A 393 10.13 11.00 26.53
C VAL A 393 9.89 10.46 27.95
N GLY A 394 10.01 9.14 28.13
CA GLY A 394 9.86 8.48 29.42
C GLY A 394 8.44 8.55 30.00
N GLU A 395 8.27 8.05 31.22
CA GLU A 395 6.96 7.85 31.87
C GLU A 395 6.14 9.15 32.07
N ASN A 396 6.82 10.30 32.16
CA ASN A 396 6.16 11.60 32.33
C ASN A 396 5.85 12.30 30.99
N GLY A 397 6.34 11.77 29.87
CA GLY A 397 6.02 12.25 28.53
C GLY A 397 4.90 11.45 27.89
N HIS A 398 4.41 11.94 26.75
CA HIS A 398 3.30 11.31 26.05
C HIS A 398 3.43 11.44 24.53
N VAL A 399 3.11 10.38 23.80
CA VAL A 399 3.11 10.40 22.34
C VAL A 399 1.69 10.18 21.82
N THR A 400 1.19 11.10 21.00
CA THR A 400 0.01 10.86 20.17
C THR A 400 0.49 10.48 18.77
N THR A 401 0.06 9.35 18.23
CA THR A 401 0.41 8.92 16.87
C THR A 401 -0.84 8.76 16.01
N LEU A 402 -0.81 9.33 14.80
CA LEU A 402 -1.96 9.35 13.90
C LEU A 402 -1.71 8.52 12.66
N ASP A 403 -2.74 7.82 12.18
CA ASP A 403 -2.78 7.27 10.82
C ASP A 403 -4.19 7.41 10.24
N VAL A 404 -4.30 7.48 8.91
CA VAL A 404 -5.59 7.61 8.22
C VAL A 404 -6.30 6.25 8.07
N ASP A 405 -5.53 5.18 8.14
CA ASP A 405 -5.98 3.81 7.93
C ASP A 405 -6.25 3.13 9.29
N ASP A 406 -7.52 2.85 9.59
CA ASP A 406 -7.96 2.24 10.87
C ASP A 406 -7.19 0.96 11.22
N ASP A 407 -6.89 0.12 10.22
CA ASP A 407 -6.15 -1.14 10.39
C ASP A 407 -4.70 -0.92 10.86
N LEU A 408 -4.05 0.16 10.42
CA LEU A 408 -2.70 0.51 10.87
C LEU A 408 -2.72 1.01 12.32
N VAL A 409 -3.74 1.78 12.70
CA VAL A 409 -3.90 2.27 14.07
C VAL A 409 -4.14 1.12 15.05
N GLU A 410 -5.05 0.19 14.73
CA GLU A 410 -5.29 -0.97 15.60
C GLU A 410 -4.06 -1.90 15.68
N GLY A 411 -3.35 -2.08 14.57
CA GLY A 411 -2.07 -2.79 14.55
C GLY A 411 -1.04 -2.13 15.47
N ALA A 412 -0.86 -0.81 15.36
CA ALA A 412 0.02 -0.05 16.22
C ALA A 412 -0.35 -0.18 17.71
N ARG A 413 -1.64 -0.07 18.07
CA ARG A 413 -2.12 -0.29 19.46
C ARG A 413 -1.77 -1.68 19.96
N THR A 414 -1.97 -2.70 19.14
CA THR A 414 -1.67 -4.10 19.48
C THR A 414 -0.18 -4.28 19.74
N HIS A 415 0.69 -3.77 18.86
CA HIS A 415 2.13 -3.89 19.03
C HIS A 415 2.67 -3.09 20.21
N LEU A 416 2.16 -1.86 20.44
CA LEU A 416 2.52 -1.03 21.58
C LEU A 416 2.15 -1.72 22.90
N ALA A 417 0.94 -2.30 22.99
CA ALA A 417 0.51 -3.06 24.15
C ALA A 417 1.37 -4.32 24.37
N ALA A 418 1.67 -5.07 23.29
CA ALA A 418 2.55 -6.24 23.36
C ALA A 418 3.99 -5.89 23.79
N ALA A 419 4.46 -4.69 23.45
CA ALA A 419 5.74 -4.16 23.91
C ALA A 419 5.70 -3.56 25.33
N GLY A 420 4.54 -3.54 25.99
CA GLY A 420 4.37 -2.97 27.33
C GLY A 420 4.41 -1.45 27.39
N ILE A 421 4.21 -0.77 26.26
CA ILE A 421 4.28 0.69 26.15
C ILE A 421 2.90 1.29 26.42
N THR A 422 2.81 2.16 27.41
CA THR A 422 1.53 2.68 27.94
C THR A 422 1.36 4.19 27.81
N ASN A 423 2.44 4.91 27.46
CA ASN A 423 2.44 6.37 27.29
C ASN A 423 2.28 6.80 25.81
N VAL A 424 1.64 5.96 24.98
CA VAL A 424 1.30 6.26 23.60
C VAL A 424 -0.21 6.14 23.37
N GLU A 425 -0.80 7.13 22.72
CA GLU A 425 -2.16 7.10 22.19
C GLU A 425 -2.12 7.06 20.66
N ALA A 426 -2.54 5.94 20.06
CA ALA A 426 -2.71 5.83 18.61
C ALA A 426 -4.16 6.15 18.20
N VAL A 427 -4.36 7.01 17.21
CA VAL A 427 -5.68 7.53 16.82
C VAL A 427 -5.87 7.51 15.31
N THR A 428 -7.02 7.03 14.83
CA THR A 428 -7.37 7.13 13.41
C THR A 428 -7.80 8.55 13.08
N ARG A 429 -6.97 9.24 12.30
CA ARG A 429 -7.25 10.60 11.84
C ARG A 429 -6.39 10.99 10.64
N ASP A 430 -6.89 11.93 9.84
CA ASP A 430 -6.05 12.61 8.86
C ASP A 430 -4.97 13.43 9.56
N GLY A 431 -3.72 12.95 9.49
CA GLY A 431 -2.56 13.59 10.11
C GLY A 431 -2.28 15.00 9.57
N ALA A 432 -2.74 15.35 8.36
CA ALA A 432 -2.58 16.70 7.83
C ALA A 432 -3.31 17.76 8.68
N LEU A 433 -4.37 17.36 9.40
CA LEU A 433 -5.12 18.21 10.32
C LEU A 433 -4.52 18.27 11.74
N GLY A 434 -3.53 17.43 12.03
CA GLY A 434 -2.99 17.23 13.36
C GLY A 434 -4.04 16.70 14.35
N TYR A 435 -3.80 16.93 15.65
CA TYR A 435 -4.69 16.52 16.73
C TYR A 435 -4.78 17.61 17.79
N ALA A 436 -5.64 18.60 17.52
CA ALA A 436 -5.75 19.80 18.34
C ALA A 436 -6.18 19.52 19.79
N GLU A 437 -6.87 18.42 20.05
CA GLU A 437 -7.37 18.00 21.36
C GLU A 437 -6.24 17.74 22.38
N ALA A 438 -5.06 17.33 21.90
CA ALA A 438 -3.88 17.16 22.73
C ALA A 438 -2.74 18.13 22.35
N ALA A 439 -3.05 19.24 21.69
CA ALA A 439 -2.14 20.37 21.56
C ALA A 439 -2.06 21.15 22.91
N PRO A 440 -0.98 21.92 23.15
CA PRO A 440 0.20 22.07 22.30
C PRO A 440 1.18 20.90 22.45
N TYR A 441 2.00 20.69 21.41
CA TYR A 441 3.06 19.68 21.36
C TYR A 441 4.44 20.31 21.45
N ASP A 442 5.36 19.69 22.19
CA ASP A 442 6.76 20.13 22.25
C ASP A 442 7.51 19.73 20.97
N ARG A 443 7.11 18.59 20.37
CA ARG A 443 7.64 18.08 19.10
C ARG A 443 6.53 17.57 18.21
N ILE A 444 6.66 17.81 16.91
CA ILE A 444 5.86 17.14 15.89
C ILE A 444 6.83 16.47 14.91
N ILE A 445 6.61 15.19 14.63
CA ILE A 445 7.37 14.42 13.66
C ILE A 445 6.42 13.77 12.65
N ALA A 446 6.68 13.99 11.37
CA ALA A 446 5.99 13.26 10.31
C ALA A 446 6.86 12.08 9.85
N THR A 447 6.29 10.88 9.84
CA THR A 447 6.87 9.66 9.24
C THR A 447 6.22 9.37 7.88
N VAL A 448 5.77 10.45 7.22
CA VAL A 448 5.17 10.51 5.89
C VAL A 448 5.73 11.74 5.16
N GLY A 449 5.79 11.66 3.84
CA GLY A 449 6.26 12.73 2.97
C GLY A 449 5.20 13.81 2.78
N ALA A 450 5.58 15.07 2.95
CA ALA A 450 4.70 16.22 2.76
C ALA A 450 5.15 17.09 1.58
N HIS A 451 4.20 17.44 0.70
CA HIS A 451 4.39 18.48 -0.30
C HIS A 451 3.75 19.79 0.17
N GLY A 452 4.55 20.61 0.84
CA GLY A 452 4.07 21.73 1.64
C GLY A 452 3.73 21.29 3.06
N VAL A 453 3.97 22.18 4.02
CA VAL A 453 3.78 21.88 5.45
C VAL A 453 2.37 22.28 5.91
N PRO A 454 1.49 21.36 6.33
CA PRO A 454 0.18 21.73 6.86
C PRO A 454 0.26 22.76 7.99
N HIS A 455 -0.53 23.84 7.87
CA HIS A 455 -0.56 24.91 8.87
C HIS A 455 -0.93 24.41 10.26
N ALA A 456 -1.75 23.36 10.33
CA ALA A 456 -2.15 22.73 11.59
C ALA A 456 -0.95 22.26 12.41
N TRP A 457 0.11 21.74 11.76
CA TRP A 457 1.32 21.29 12.46
C TRP A 457 2.04 22.48 13.12
N LEU A 458 2.18 23.58 12.38
CA LEU A 458 2.81 24.79 12.91
C LEU A 458 1.98 25.44 14.05
N GLN A 459 0.65 25.41 13.94
CA GLN A 459 -0.27 25.99 14.91
C GLN A 459 -0.40 25.18 16.21
N GLN A 460 -0.13 23.88 16.16
CA GLN A 460 -0.26 22.97 17.30
C GLN A 460 1.04 22.79 18.08
N LEU A 461 2.15 23.36 17.62
CA LEU A 461 3.41 23.39 18.37
C LEU A 461 3.35 24.38 19.55
N ALA A 462 3.94 23.99 20.68
CA ALA A 462 4.21 24.87 21.79
C ALA A 462 5.25 25.94 21.39
N PRO A 463 5.32 27.08 22.10
CA PRO A 463 6.43 28.02 21.93
C PRO A 463 7.79 27.33 22.13
N GLY A 464 8.68 27.47 21.15
CA GLY A 464 9.97 26.77 21.15
C GLY A 464 9.90 25.30 20.72
N GLY A 465 8.71 24.81 20.33
CA GLY A 465 8.54 23.48 19.79
C GLY A 465 9.17 23.31 18.41
N ARG A 466 9.49 22.06 18.08
CA ARG A 466 10.18 21.70 16.84
C ARG A 466 9.33 20.80 15.95
N LEU A 467 9.28 21.14 14.67
CA LEU A 467 8.71 20.29 13.61
C LEU A 467 9.83 19.52 12.92
N LEU A 468 9.68 18.22 12.71
CA LEU A 468 10.50 17.42 11.81
C LEU A 468 9.63 16.82 10.72
N VAL A 469 9.92 17.15 9.46
CA VAL A 469 9.11 16.74 8.31
C VAL A 469 9.98 16.25 7.15
N PRO A 470 9.74 15.03 6.62
CA PRO A 470 10.19 14.63 5.30
C PRO A 470 9.46 15.45 4.24
N GLN A 471 10.14 16.45 3.70
CA GLN A 471 9.54 17.44 2.83
C GLN A 471 10.00 17.26 1.38
N ARG A 472 9.05 17.05 0.48
CA ARG A 472 9.27 17.12 -0.97
C ARG A 472 9.32 18.57 -1.41
N LEU A 473 10.50 19.03 -1.83
CA LEU A 473 10.74 20.43 -2.16
C LEU A 473 10.25 20.76 -3.57
N LYS A 474 10.76 20.06 -4.58
CA LYS A 474 10.36 20.20 -5.99
C LYS A 474 10.74 18.94 -6.76
N GLY A 475 10.01 18.63 -7.83
CA GLY A 475 10.13 17.33 -8.49
C GLY A 475 9.87 16.21 -7.46
N THR A 476 10.79 15.27 -7.33
CA THR A 476 10.75 14.19 -6.33
C THR A 476 11.84 14.28 -5.26
N VAL A 477 12.67 15.32 -5.26
CA VAL A 477 13.71 15.48 -4.23
C VAL A 477 13.07 15.81 -2.89
N SER A 478 13.48 15.05 -1.87
CA SER A 478 12.95 15.11 -0.52
C SER A 478 14.08 15.10 0.50
N ARG A 479 13.87 15.80 1.62
CA ARG A 479 14.78 15.83 2.78
C ARG A 479 13.95 15.87 4.06
N SER A 480 14.41 15.24 5.14
CA SER A 480 13.84 15.53 6.47
C SER A 480 14.43 16.84 6.97
N ILE A 481 13.57 17.80 7.28
CA ILE A 481 13.97 19.14 7.71
C ILE A 481 13.38 19.40 9.09
N ALA A 482 14.24 19.78 10.04
CA ALA A 482 13.85 20.21 11.37
C ALA A 482 13.65 21.73 11.37
N TYR A 483 12.48 22.23 11.79
CA TYR A 483 12.14 23.65 11.88
C TYR A 483 11.82 24.06 13.31
N GLU A 484 12.26 25.26 13.69
CA GLU A 484 11.85 25.97 14.89
C GLU A 484 11.47 27.41 14.57
N GLN A 485 10.62 27.99 15.41
CA GLN A 485 10.27 29.40 15.28
C GLN A 485 11.34 30.30 15.90
N ARG A 486 11.92 31.21 15.11
CA ARG A 486 12.85 32.26 15.55
C ARG A 486 12.39 33.60 15.01
N ASP A 487 12.19 34.58 15.89
CA ASP A 487 11.71 35.93 15.53
C ASP A 487 10.42 35.90 14.68
N GLY A 488 9.51 34.97 15.00
CA GLY A 488 8.24 34.77 14.29
C GLY A 488 8.34 33.98 12.98
N ARG A 489 9.54 33.53 12.57
CA ARG A 489 9.79 32.81 11.31
C ARG A 489 10.16 31.36 11.57
N TRP A 490 9.69 30.45 10.72
CA TRP A 490 10.02 29.03 10.80
C TRP A 490 11.28 28.74 10.00
N VAL A 491 12.40 28.54 10.68
CA VAL A 491 13.71 28.36 10.05
C VAL A 491 14.27 26.98 10.36
N SER A 492 15.01 26.42 9.41
CA SER A 492 15.60 25.09 9.56
C SER A 492 16.76 25.10 10.55
N LEU A 493 16.86 24.03 11.34
CA LEU A 493 18.04 23.72 12.17
C LEU A 493 19.04 22.82 11.44
N GLY A 494 18.55 22.01 10.50
CA GLY A 494 19.33 21.05 9.73
C GLY A 494 18.42 20.26 8.80
N SER A 495 19.02 19.57 7.84
CA SER A 495 18.29 18.69 6.92
C SER A 495 19.12 17.50 6.47
N GLU A 496 18.47 16.38 6.22
CA GLU A 496 19.12 15.15 5.78
C GLU A 496 18.36 14.56 4.59
N MET A 497 19.07 13.96 3.64
CA MET A 497 18.43 13.34 2.48
C MET A 497 17.67 12.07 2.89
N ASN A 498 16.36 12.06 2.66
CA ASN A 498 15.53 10.86 2.75
C ASN A 498 14.23 11.02 1.97
N THR A 499 13.55 9.91 1.72
CA THR A 499 12.28 9.88 1.01
C THR A 499 11.30 9.02 1.78
N PHE A 500 10.10 9.55 1.97
CA PHE A 500 8.98 8.84 2.59
C PHE A 500 7.84 8.67 1.59
N MET A 501 6.92 7.77 1.92
CA MET A 501 5.66 7.63 1.22
C MET A 501 4.85 8.93 1.35
N PRO A 502 4.19 9.41 0.28
CA PRO A 502 3.41 10.64 0.36
C PRO A 502 2.21 10.50 1.31
N LEU A 503 1.74 11.62 1.83
CA LEU A 503 0.39 11.74 2.40
C LEU A 503 -0.65 11.27 1.36
N ARG A 504 -1.73 10.62 1.82
CA ARG A 504 -2.78 10.04 0.97
C ARG A 504 -4.17 10.42 1.48
N ARG A 505 -5.15 10.54 0.57
CA ARG A 505 -6.59 10.65 0.86
C ARG A 505 -6.99 11.87 1.72
N GLY A 506 -6.26 12.98 1.64
CA GLY A 506 -6.43 14.16 2.50
C GLY A 506 -6.07 15.50 1.85
N ILE A 507 -6.06 16.57 2.65
CA ILE A 507 -5.89 17.96 2.17
C ILE A 507 -4.49 18.23 1.59
N ALA A 508 -3.50 17.41 1.97
CA ALA A 508 -2.12 17.49 1.51
C ALA A 508 -1.69 16.23 0.75
N ASP A 509 -2.63 15.57 0.07
CA ASP A 509 -2.37 14.43 -0.80
C ASP A 509 -1.33 14.80 -1.87
N ASP A 510 -0.39 13.90 -2.12
CA ASP A 510 0.71 14.06 -3.08
C ASP A 510 0.71 12.87 -4.05
N ASP A 511 -0.40 12.75 -4.78
CA ASP A 511 -0.61 11.73 -5.80
C ASP A 511 0.52 11.77 -6.85
N ARG A 512 1.02 10.57 -7.19
CA ARG A 512 2.09 10.40 -8.18
C ARG A 512 1.55 9.67 -9.39
N ARG A 513 1.92 10.16 -10.57
CA ARG A 513 1.64 9.54 -11.86
C ARG A 513 2.86 8.77 -12.34
N VAL A 514 2.63 7.61 -12.93
CA VAL A 514 3.67 6.82 -13.59
C VAL A 514 3.55 7.03 -15.10
N ILE A 515 4.62 7.51 -15.73
CA ILE A 515 4.66 7.82 -17.16
C ILE A 515 5.71 6.92 -17.82
N PRO A 516 5.36 6.07 -18.80
CA PRO A 516 6.33 5.25 -19.51
C PRO A 516 7.25 6.10 -20.40
N LEU A 517 8.55 5.84 -20.35
CA LEU A 517 9.57 6.49 -21.20
C LEU A 517 10.09 5.57 -22.31
N SER A 518 10.05 4.26 -22.09
CA SER A 518 10.38 3.25 -23.09
C SER A 518 9.11 2.62 -23.68
N THR A 519 9.19 2.13 -24.92
CA THR A 519 8.04 1.51 -25.63
C THR A 519 7.49 0.28 -24.89
N ASP A 520 8.35 -0.48 -24.21
CA ASP A 520 7.96 -1.64 -23.39
C ASP A 520 7.44 -1.28 -21.99
N GLY A 521 7.47 0.01 -21.62
CA GLY A 521 7.07 0.49 -20.30
C GLY A 521 8.00 0.09 -19.15
N ALA A 522 9.19 -0.47 -19.43
CA ALA A 522 10.14 -0.88 -18.40
C ALA A 522 10.78 0.32 -17.70
N VAL A 523 11.15 1.37 -18.45
CA VAL A 523 11.68 2.62 -17.92
C VAL A 523 10.55 3.62 -17.77
N ARG A 524 10.36 4.14 -16.56
CA ARG A 524 9.19 4.94 -16.17
C ARG A 524 9.60 6.16 -15.35
N LEU A 525 8.91 7.26 -15.55
CA LEU A 525 8.97 8.46 -14.73
C LEU A 525 7.88 8.41 -13.66
N GLN A 526 8.23 8.63 -12.39
CA GLN A 526 7.27 8.82 -11.30
C GLN A 526 7.13 10.33 -11.04
N ALA A 527 6.16 10.94 -11.70
CA ALA A 527 5.92 12.38 -11.69
C ALA A 527 4.92 12.79 -10.58
N PRO A 528 5.13 13.92 -9.89
CA PRO A 528 4.11 14.50 -9.02
C PRO A 528 2.88 14.96 -9.81
N ALA A 529 1.67 14.82 -9.25
CA ALA A 529 0.42 15.18 -9.93
C ALA A 529 0.33 16.66 -10.35
N GLY A 530 0.97 17.57 -9.60
CA GLY A 530 0.93 19.01 -9.88
C GLY A 530 1.81 19.47 -11.05
N LEU A 531 2.65 18.60 -11.62
CA LEU A 531 3.52 18.96 -12.74
C LEU A 531 2.87 18.62 -14.08
N ASN A 532 2.73 19.62 -14.95
CA ASN A 532 2.19 19.43 -16.30
C ASN A 532 3.23 18.75 -17.20
N ILE A 533 3.06 17.45 -17.44
CA ILE A 533 3.91 16.63 -18.30
C ILE A 533 3.06 16.03 -19.41
N ASP A 534 3.52 16.21 -20.65
CA ASP A 534 2.95 15.57 -21.83
C ASP A 534 3.43 14.11 -21.89
N ALA A 535 2.61 13.20 -21.35
CA ALA A 535 2.93 11.78 -21.27
C ALA A 535 3.02 11.12 -22.65
N ASP A 536 2.20 11.58 -23.60
CA ASP A 536 2.16 11.02 -24.96
C ASP A 536 3.43 11.42 -25.74
N ALA A 537 3.92 12.65 -25.54
CA ALA A 537 5.17 13.10 -26.14
C ALA A 537 6.41 12.38 -25.58
N LEU A 538 6.35 11.83 -24.36
CA LEU A 538 7.44 11.09 -23.72
C LEU A 538 7.40 9.57 -23.96
N ALA A 539 6.29 9.03 -24.47
CA ALA A 539 6.16 7.61 -24.72
C ALA A 539 7.19 7.14 -25.79
N GLY A 540 8.04 6.18 -25.43
CA GLY A 540 9.09 5.66 -26.32
C GLY A 540 10.21 6.67 -26.62
N VAL A 541 10.32 7.77 -25.87
CA VAL A 541 11.34 8.81 -26.11
C VAL A 541 12.77 8.26 -26.01
N LEU A 542 12.98 7.23 -25.18
CA LEU A 542 14.30 6.60 -25.01
C LEU A 542 14.79 5.82 -26.24
N ASP A 543 13.88 5.47 -27.15
CA ASP A 543 14.23 4.78 -28.41
C ASP A 543 14.81 5.76 -29.46
N GLN A 544 14.74 7.07 -29.19
CA GLN A 544 15.29 8.12 -30.04
C GLN A 544 16.79 8.33 -29.77
N PRO A 545 17.56 8.86 -30.74
CA PRO A 545 18.95 9.27 -30.52
C PRO A 545 19.05 10.23 -29.32
N HIS A 546 20.12 10.06 -28.54
CA HIS A 546 20.37 10.92 -27.39
C HIS A 546 21.45 11.96 -27.68
N THR A 547 21.39 13.04 -26.91
CA THR A 547 22.49 14.00 -26.72
C THR A 547 23.14 13.72 -25.37
N GLU A 548 24.44 13.94 -25.25
CA GLU A 548 25.16 13.81 -23.99
C GLU A 548 26.07 15.01 -23.75
N GLU A 549 26.14 15.46 -22.50
CA GLU A 549 27.08 16.48 -22.06
C GLU A 549 27.70 16.09 -20.72
N TRP A 550 29.03 16.10 -20.68
CA TRP A 550 29.81 15.76 -19.50
C TRP A 550 30.27 17.03 -18.79
N THR A 551 30.01 17.12 -17.50
CA THR A 551 30.05 18.39 -16.76
C THR A 551 31.44 18.77 -16.26
N GLY A 552 32.38 17.82 -16.21
CA GLY A 552 33.64 17.95 -15.49
C GLY A 552 33.53 17.80 -13.97
N MET A 553 32.31 17.82 -13.41
CA MET A 553 32.10 17.62 -11.98
C MET A 553 32.43 16.18 -11.60
N THR A 554 33.39 16.00 -10.69
CA THR A 554 33.78 14.67 -10.20
C THR A 554 33.43 14.44 -8.74
N VAL A 555 33.15 13.20 -8.38
CA VAL A 555 32.93 12.74 -6.99
C VAL A 555 33.71 11.46 -6.71
N ARG A 556 34.04 11.21 -5.44
CA ARG A 556 34.54 9.91 -4.98
C ARG A 556 33.41 8.88 -4.95
N ALA A 557 33.76 7.59 -4.94
CA ALA A 557 32.77 6.51 -4.98
C ALA A 557 31.77 6.51 -3.80
N MET A 558 32.18 7.01 -2.63
CA MET A 558 31.35 7.07 -1.41
C MET A 558 30.88 8.50 -1.08
N GLU A 559 31.13 9.47 -1.95
CA GLU A 559 30.73 10.86 -1.75
C GLU A 559 29.28 11.06 -2.21
N SER A 560 28.42 11.59 -1.32
CA SER A 560 27.02 11.87 -1.64
C SER A 560 26.91 13.15 -2.49
N PRO A 561 26.26 13.09 -3.67
CA PRO A 561 26.01 14.27 -4.50
C PRO A 561 24.67 14.96 -4.17
N GLU A 562 24.07 14.69 -3.02
CA GLU A 562 22.72 15.16 -2.65
C GLU A 562 22.53 16.68 -2.69
N TRP A 563 23.57 17.45 -2.39
CA TRP A 563 23.52 18.90 -2.44
C TRP A 563 23.51 19.39 -3.89
N MET A 564 24.24 18.71 -4.79
CA MET A 564 24.14 18.97 -6.22
C MET A 564 22.71 18.71 -6.72
N GLU A 565 22.11 17.60 -6.33
CA GLU A 565 20.73 17.26 -6.71
C GLU A 565 19.73 18.30 -6.24
N LEU A 566 19.88 18.80 -5.00
CA LEU A 566 19.03 19.86 -4.47
C LEU A 566 19.19 21.15 -5.27
N PHE A 567 20.43 21.56 -5.56
CA PHE A 567 20.68 22.80 -6.30
C PHE A 567 20.11 22.75 -7.71
N VAL A 568 20.35 21.65 -8.43
CA VAL A 568 19.82 21.42 -9.78
C VAL A 568 18.29 21.39 -9.74
N THR A 569 17.70 20.75 -8.74
CA THR A 569 16.25 20.73 -8.54
C THR A 569 15.67 22.13 -8.37
N CYS A 570 16.28 22.97 -7.55
CA CYS A 570 15.84 24.34 -7.34
C CYS A 570 16.01 25.21 -8.60
N SER A 571 17.03 24.93 -9.40
CA SER A 571 17.39 25.71 -10.59
C SER A 571 16.51 25.43 -11.82
N LEU A 572 15.75 24.34 -11.81
CA LEU A 572 15.01 23.88 -12.99
C LEU A 572 13.49 23.90 -12.78
N PRO A 573 12.67 24.23 -13.80
CA PRO A 573 11.22 24.30 -13.68
C PRO A 573 10.54 23.00 -13.21
N SER A 574 10.94 21.84 -13.73
CA SER A 574 10.37 20.54 -13.31
C SER A 574 10.96 20.03 -11.99
N GLY A 575 12.14 20.52 -11.60
CA GLY A 575 13.02 19.84 -10.65
C GLY A 575 13.49 18.47 -11.17
N LEU A 576 14.27 17.76 -10.36
CA LEU A 576 14.64 16.37 -10.64
C LEU A 576 13.50 15.44 -10.24
N ILE A 577 13.14 14.51 -11.14
CA ILE A 577 12.01 13.59 -11.02
C ILE A 577 12.51 12.15 -11.02
N ARG A 578 11.84 11.30 -10.25
CA ARG A 578 12.20 9.89 -10.08
C ARG A 578 12.04 9.11 -11.39
N MET A 579 13.15 8.58 -11.90
CA MET A 579 13.16 7.63 -13.01
C MET A 579 13.40 6.22 -12.49
N LEU A 580 12.49 5.31 -12.80
CA LEU A 580 12.49 3.90 -12.41
C LEU A 580 12.92 3.07 -13.62
N PHE A 581 13.91 2.21 -13.45
CA PHE A 581 14.40 1.33 -14.52
C PHE A 581 14.94 0.01 -13.95
N PRO A 582 14.77 -1.12 -14.68
CA PRO A 582 15.40 -2.38 -14.31
C PRO A 582 16.89 -2.42 -14.68
N GLN A 583 17.65 -3.33 -14.08
CA GLN A 583 19.08 -3.50 -14.43
C GLN A 583 19.30 -3.84 -15.91
N SER A 584 18.35 -4.52 -16.55
CA SER A 584 18.39 -4.85 -17.98
C SER A 584 18.36 -3.63 -18.91
N ALA A 585 17.93 -2.46 -18.43
CA ALA A 585 17.92 -1.23 -19.21
C ALA A 585 19.30 -0.57 -19.34
N LYS A 586 20.28 -0.96 -18.51
CA LYS A 586 21.64 -0.41 -18.57
C LYS A 586 22.40 -0.94 -19.77
N GLY A 587 23.11 -0.06 -20.47
CA GLY A 587 23.87 -0.38 -21.70
C GLY A 587 22.99 -0.72 -22.91
N THR A 588 21.66 -0.59 -22.77
CA THR A 588 20.69 -0.89 -23.84
C THR A 588 19.85 0.35 -24.14
N LEU A 589 18.88 0.67 -23.27
CA LEU A 589 18.03 1.87 -23.35
C LEU A 589 18.69 3.08 -22.66
N LEU A 590 19.51 2.81 -21.64
CA LEU A 590 20.25 3.80 -20.87
C LEU A 590 21.76 3.58 -21.05
N THR A 591 22.56 4.55 -20.62
CA THR A 591 24.02 4.39 -20.52
C THR A 591 24.41 3.20 -19.64
N GLU A 592 25.70 2.83 -19.64
CA GLU A 592 26.23 1.75 -18.79
C GLU A 592 26.07 2.01 -17.29
N ASP A 593 26.27 3.27 -16.84
CA ASP A 593 26.12 3.66 -15.44
C ASP A 593 25.18 4.87 -15.30
N PRO A 594 23.86 4.67 -15.54
CA PRO A 594 22.88 5.71 -15.27
C PRO A 594 22.80 5.93 -13.76
N TYR A 595 22.66 7.18 -13.36
CA TYR A 595 22.69 7.52 -11.95
C TYR A 595 21.40 7.02 -11.25
N PRO A 596 21.50 6.18 -10.20
CA PRO A 596 20.35 5.40 -9.73
C PRO A 596 19.19 6.16 -9.06
N SER A 597 19.41 7.38 -8.54
CA SER A 597 18.42 8.10 -7.72
C SER A 597 17.84 9.32 -8.41
N SER A 598 16.70 9.14 -9.07
CA SER A 598 15.74 10.21 -9.33
C SER A 598 16.19 11.46 -10.08
N THR A 599 16.78 11.30 -11.26
CA THR A 599 17.51 12.39 -11.92
C THR A 599 16.95 12.85 -13.26
N ALA A 600 15.65 12.65 -13.50
CA ALA A 600 15.07 13.08 -14.74
C ALA A 600 14.59 14.53 -14.70
N VAL A 601 14.93 15.31 -15.72
CA VAL A 601 14.36 16.65 -15.96
C VAL A 601 13.51 16.55 -17.21
N VAL A 602 12.32 17.14 -17.18
CA VAL A 602 11.38 17.10 -18.30
C VAL A 602 11.01 18.51 -18.73
N ASP A 603 10.94 18.71 -20.04
CA ASP A 603 10.46 19.95 -20.64
C ASP A 603 9.72 19.59 -21.93
N LYS A 604 8.40 19.83 -21.96
CA LYS A 604 7.50 19.47 -23.09
C LYS A 604 7.55 17.97 -23.41
N GLY A 605 8.31 17.56 -24.43
CA GLY A 605 8.50 16.18 -24.87
C GLY A 605 9.95 15.70 -24.79
N THR A 606 10.77 16.41 -24.02
CA THR A 606 12.19 16.13 -23.82
C THR A 606 12.39 15.61 -22.42
N VAL A 607 13.23 14.59 -22.27
CA VAL A 607 13.65 14.07 -20.96
C VAL A 607 15.17 14.00 -20.90
N THR A 608 15.75 14.42 -19.79
CA THR A 608 17.15 14.10 -19.48
C THR A 608 17.22 13.11 -18.33
N TYR A 609 18.38 12.48 -18.14
CA TYR A 609 18.76 11.80 -16.90
C TYR A 609 20.24 12.02 -16.62
N LEU A 610 20.65 11.89 -15.35
CA LEU A 610 22.06 11.95 -14.99
C LEU A 610 22.73 10.59 -15.17
N ALA A 611 23.96 10.60 -15.66
CA ALA A 611 24.81 9.43 -15.83
C ALA A 611 26.18 9.69 -15.20
N ARG A 612 26.93 8.62 -14.95
CA ARG A 612 28.32 8.71 -14.51
C ARG A 612 29.25 7.98 -15.46
N ARG A 613 30.49 8.42 -15.49
CA ARG A 613 31.60 7.66 -16.07
C ARG A 613 32.83 7.76 -15.20
N LEU A 614 33.71 6.77 -15.32
CA LEU A 614 35.00 6.82 -14.66
C LEU A 614 35.84 7.98 -15.23
N SER A 615 36.27 8.89 -14.37
CA SER A 615 37.16 9.99 -14.77
C SER A 615 38.54 9.46 -15.14
N LYS A 616 39.20 10.14 -16.09
CA LYS A 616 40.62 9.92 -16.38
C LYS A 616 41.51 10.41 -15.24
N GLU A 617 41.01 11.36 -14.47
CA GLU A 617 41.67 11.92 -13.30
C GLU A 617 41.43 11.04 -12.07
N LYS A 618 42.38 11.05 -11.15
CA LYS A 618 42.33 10.36 -9.88
C LYS A 618 42.61 11.34 -8.76
N THR A 619 42.22 11.00 -7.53
CA THR A 619 42.67 11.77 -6.38
C THR A 619 44.20 11.72 -6.26
N PRO A 620 44.84 12.67 -5.54
CA PRO A 620 46.27 12.57 -5.23
C PRO A 620 46.66 11.25 -4.57
N GLU A 621 45.74 10.63 -3.84
CA GLU A 621 45.89 9.34 -3.17
C GLU A 621 45.71 8.13 -4.12
N GLY A 622 45.31 8.37 -5.37
CA GLY A 622 45.12 7.36 -6.41
C GLY A 622 43.72 6.76 -6.49
N ASP A 623 42.76 7.31 -5.76
CA ASP A 623 41.37 6.85 -5.77
C ASP A 623 40.66 7.20 -7.07
N ARG A 624 39.68 6.37 -7.42
CA ARG A 624 38.84 6.56 -8.60
C ARG A 624 37.87 7.72 -8.38
N LEU A 625 37.76 8.56 -9.41
CA LEU A 625 36.77 9.63 -9.49
C LEU A 625 35.72 9.29 -10.54
N TRP A 626 34.48 9.70 -10.30
CA TRP A 626 33.36 9.55 -11.21
C TRP A 626 32.90 10.92 -11.68
N GLU A 627 32.90 11.14 -12.99
CA GLU A 627 32.41 12.36 -13.61
C GLU A 627 30.91 12.25 -13.88
N PHE A 628 30.14 13.29 -13.56
CA PHE A 628 28.73 13.38 -13.90
C PHE A 628 28.51 13.91 -15.31
N GLY A 629 27.58 13.28 -16.01
CA GLY A 629 27.06 13.70 -17.30
C GLY A 629 25.55 13.77 -17.30
N VAL A 630 25.02 14.45 -18.30
CA VAL A 630 23.59 14.57 -18.57
C VAL A 630 23.32 13.95 -19.92
N ILE A 631 22.37 13.03 -19.98
CA ILE A 631 21.92 12.37 -21.21
C ILE A 631 20.52 12.85 -21.50
N GLY A 632 20.24 13.29 -22.73
CA GLY A 632 18.94 13.84 -23.14
C GLY A 632 18.35 13.12 -24.33
N HIS A 633 17.04 12.89 -24.29
CA HIS A 633 16.26 12.31 -25.38
C HIS A 633 15.07 13.21 -25.74
N GLY A 634 14.59 13.07 -26.97
CA GLY A 634 13.46 13.84 -27.49
C GLY A 634 13.87 15.13 -28.22
N PRO A 635 12.89 15.86 -28.77
CA PRO A 635 13.12 17.09 -29.52
C PRO A 635 13.76 18.17 -28.64
N GLY A 636 14.82 18.85 -29.11
CA GLY A 636 15.47 19.91 -28.31
C GLY A 636 16.23 19.43 -27.07
N SER A 637 16.65 18.16 -27.06
CA SER A 637 17.42 17.58 -25.95
C SER A 637 18.76 18.28 -25.71
N ASP A 638 19.37 18.86 -26.73
CA ASP A 638 20.58 19.68 -26.64
C ASP A 638 20.42 20.89 -25.71
N GLU A 639 19.32 21.64 -25.84
CA GLU A 639 19.06 22.80 -24.97
C GLU A 639 18.82 22.38 -23.52
N LEU A 640 18.05 21.31 -23.30
CA LEU A 640 17.75 20.83 -21.96
C LEU A 640 18.99 20.23 -21.29
N VAL A 641 19.77 19.43 -22.00
CA VAL A 641 21.05 18.87 -21.54
C VAL A 641 22.01 19.98 -21.13
N ALA A 642 22.18 21.01 -21.96
CA ALA A 642 23.05 22.14 -21.66
C ALA A 642 22.61 22.90 -20.40
N ARG A 643 21.30 23.12 -20.22
CA ARG A 643 20.74 23.77 -19.02
C ARG A 643 21.00 22.98 -17.74
N VAL A 644 20.80 21.66 -17.78
CA VAL A 644 21.06 20.78 -16.61
C VAL A 644 22.56 20.73 -16.31
N ALA A 645 23.40 20.59 -17.34
CA ALA A 645 24.85 20.57 -17.20
C ALA A 645 25.39 21.91 -16.63
N ASP A 646 24.83 23.04 -17.04
CA ASP A 646 25.19 24.35 -16.52
C ASP A 646 24.78 24.54 -15.05
N ALA A 647 23.62 24.01 -14.64
CA ALA A 647 23.20 24.00 -13.23
C ALA A 647 24.17 23.18 -12.37
N ILE A 648 24.62 22.02 -12.85
CA ILE A 648 25.63 21.18 -12.18
C ILE A 648 26.95 21.92 -12.06
N ARG A 649 27.46 22.52 -13.15
CA ARG A 649 28.71 23.28 -13.14
C ARG A 649 28.64 24.51 -12.24
N THR A 650 27.49 25.16 -12.18
CA THR A 650 27.28 26.30 -11.28
C THR A 650 27.32 25.87 -9.82
N TRP A 651 26.64 24.77 -9.46
CA TRP A 651 26.76 24.20 -8.13
C TRP A 651 28.22 23.85 -7.80
N ASP A 652 28.89 23.14 -8.69
CA ASP A 652 30.25 22.66 -8.51
C ASP A 652 31.23 23.81 -8.24
N ARG A 653 31.13 24.88 -9.03
CA ARG A 653 32.00 26.06 -8.94
C ARG A 653 31.71 26.92 -7.72
N ASP A 654 30.43 27.20 -7.43
CA ASP A 654 30.04 28.29 -6.53
C ASP A 654 29.47 27.81 -5.18
N TYR A 655 28.94 26.57 -5.11
CA TYR A 655 28.12 26.09 -4.00
C TYR A 655 28.52 24.71 -3.43
N ARG A 656 29.45 23.96 -4.03
CA ARG A 656 29.85 22.61 -3.57
C ARG A 656 30.23 22.54 -2.08
N HIS A 657 30.79 23.61 -1.54
CA HIS A 657 31.24 23.70 -0.14
C HIS A 657 30.28 24.49 0.76
N ARG A 658 29.05 24.71 0.31
CA ARG A 658 28.02 25.46 1.03
C ARG A 658 26.87 24.52 1.40
N GLU A 659 26.18 24.88 2.47
CA GLU A 659 24.96 24.21 2.90
C GLU A 659 23.75 25.09 2.59
N ALA A 660 22.62 24.46 2.27
CA ALA A 660 21.36 25.17 2.11
C ALA A 660 20.60 25.23 3.43
N THR A 661 19.98 26.38 3.69
CA THR A 661 19.03 26.57 4.79
C THR A 661 17.63 26.71 4.24
N PHE A 662 16.62 26.34 5.04
CA PHE A 662 15.23 26.33 4.64
C PHE A 662 14.40 27.21 5.56
N GLU A 663 13.42 27.89 4.99
CA GLU A 663 12.45 28.68 5.74
C GLU A 663 11.04 28.50 5.18
N ILE A 664 10.07 28.34 6.06
CA ILE A 664 8.66 28.28 5.70
C ILE A 664 8.07 29.70 5.81
N GLN A 665 7.51 30.19 4.71
CA GLN A 665 6.79 31.45 4.62
C GLN A 665 5.34 31.22 4.17
N PRO A 666 4.40 32.08 4.60
CA PRO A 666 3.05 32.06 4.04
C PRO A 666 3.09 32.50 2.57
N LEU A 667 2.12 32.04 1.77
CA LEU A 667 2.09 32.32 0.32
C LEU A 667 1.87 33.81 0.00
N ASP A 668 1.28 34.57 0.92
CA ASP A 668 1.07 36.02 0.83
C ASP A 668 2.26 36.84 1.32
N ALA A 669 3.37 36.20 1.71
CA ALA A 669 4.60 36.90 2.05
C ALA A 669 5.11 37.73 0.85
N PRO A 670 5.73 38.91 1.12
CA PRO A 670 6.29 39.76 0.08
C PRO A 670 7.21 38.99 -0.87
N GLU A 671 7.24 39.42 -2.12
CA GLU A 671 8.14 38.85 -3.11
C GLU A 671 9.60 38.96 -2.65
N ILE A 672 10.32 37.85 -2.75
CA ILE A 672 11.71 37.78 -2.34
C ILE A 672 12.56 38.29 -3.50
N GLU A 673 13.41 39.28 -3.23
CA GLU A 673 14.39 39.74 -4.20
C GLU A 673 15.31 38.58 -4.61
N GLN A 674 15.21 38.19 -5.88
CA GLN A 674 15.96 37.07 -6.42
C GLN A 674 17.45 37.41 -6.42
N ARG A 675 18.25 36.55 -5.78
CA ARG A 675 19.72 36.61 -5.80
C ARG A 675 20.29 35.20 -6.05
N PRO A 676 21.52 35.08 -6.60
CA PRO A 676 22.14 33.78 -6.80
C PRO A 676 22.16 32.97 -5.50
N GLY A 677 21.73 31.71 -5.59
CA GLY A 677 21.66 30.79 -4.45
C GLY A 677 20.44 30.98 -3.55
N LEU A 678 19.52 31.89 -3.87
CA LEU A 678 18.24 32.02 -3.17
C LEU A 678 17.09 31.56 -4.06
N PHE A 679 16.35 30.56 -3.61
CA PHE A 679 15.22 30.00 -4.36
C PHE A 679 13.95 30.09 -3.52
N ALA A 680 12.82 30.40 -4.17
CA ALA A 680 11.50 30.38 -3.57
C ALA A 680 10.66 29.29 -4.25
N LEU A 681 10.21 28.31 -3.47
CA LEU A 681 9.46 27.15 -3.93
C LEU A 681 8.06 27.20 -3.35
N ASP A 682 7.08 27.59 -4.15
CA ASP A 682 5.68 27.64 -3.72
C ASP A 682 5.05 26.24 -3.80
N THR A 683 4.47 25.81 -2.69
CA THR A 683 3.65 24.60 -2.57
C THR A 683 2.18 25.00 -2.46
N PRO A 684 1.22 24.05 -2.47
CA PRO A 684 -0.19 24.38 -2.25
C PRO A 684 -0.50 25.07 -0.91
N LEU A 685 0.39 24.96 0.08
CA LEU A 685 0.16 25.43 1.46
C LEU A 685 1.11 26.54 1.91
N ASN A 686 2.35 26.57 1.43
CA ASN A 686 3.37 27.54 1.84
C ASN A 686 4.47 27.71 0.80
N ARG A 687 5.19 28.83 0.93
CA ARG A 687 6.45 29.09 0.25
C ARG A 687 7.60 28.53 1.06
N ILE A 688 8.47 27.74 0.44
CA ILE A 688 9.72 27.27 1.02
C ILE A 688 10.88 28.04 0.40
N VAL A 689 11.59 28.79 1.22
CA VAL A 689 12.78 29.52 0.81
C VAL A 689 13.99 28.64 1.04
N VAL A 690 14.78 28.42 -0.02
CA VAL A 690 16.05 27.68 0.04
C VAL A 690 17.18 28.68 -0.18
N ASP A 691 17.99 28.91 0.85
CA ASP A 691 19.08 29.89 0.85
C ASP A 691 20.43 29.17 1.01
N TRP A 692 21.21 29.19 -0.07
CA TRP A 692 22.57 28.66 -0.13
C TRP A 692 23.55 29.72 0.37
N ARG A 693 24.12 29.52 1.55
CA ARG A 693 24.99 30.50 2.21
C ARG A 693 26.46 30.18 2.06
#